data_AF-K7ZGC2-F1
#
_entry.id   AF-K7ZGC2-F1
#
_cell.length_a   1.000
_cell.length_b   1.000
_cell.length_c   1.000
_cell.angle_alpha   90.00
_cell.angle_beta   90.00
_cell.angle_gamma   90.00
#
_symmetry.space_group_name_H-M   'P 1'
#
loop_
_entity.id
_entity.type
_entity.pdbx_description
1 polymer ?
#
loop_
_entity_poly.entity_id
_entity_poly.type
_entity_poly.pdbx_seq_one_letter_code
_entity_poly.pdbx_strand_id
1 'polypeptide(L)'
;MAVGVVGVMIYFLSPTVIKHRSQVTKTASIITARLALHSMVDYTLFGIRQRWCFSESWMQESCGASTPPKAVEILSHPRSVERLLMKQESVDFLRAIGIANPEKVPLKEGISQTINISSFSTMHPVYKIVADLKGYTVEFIQINITRDVRAAIPEYGREVYLKVVVSLRDKQKKIIEVGSSKLETTSFVGVYPREVGSFALLVAGDLRLDKESASDLGVGGAYFKQHGSREQTIKYPGLTFESPVFVNGAIHLPKAPDLAVDVAEGDTVYTPVTFKDKVILGYGPIKRENVEFRPRSAGNQVDQFWSNIRQFGGFQKGVEVDGERDLGLDYLSGYATGSGNPSVNLMALCKRHEDRKYKLTTTENSQLTGALLSKSGGKYNYRLALTDGNLFNPQTKEVDQPSVKNFFSRDLLKDWGLTSRATPVSKFTMRFGNLEVEGEVPLDGTVTLEPKIDLRPLEKSIERQLSNAEGDLDDARRDLNQAARAVERARRDVNEAEDDLERARNRVPADPGRVANARYALNNAQNDLRNAEANKNRLEQQVENSEKRVSTLRGDLSEVRANMGIQPKINITMKNPVKAGDNPENTNASFKDLEIKFENSNALVNSNGERVPVSFEFEAFDVAYYKGYSMRPWSNNNRGALVFRPDGGGFDVSQTLLDSRGQSKGGLPDGEDPFVNLDLACKTLGTNTSAFAGTDWSKSFAPNSKHSWSFTNKYDDRKDLILNAGNAYAPAGGSGTAVFHVVSMAKTCIIESSANLVSGFLNCEKLEIRSRSAPLRIIGSIIVSQGIEVDEQAYKAGIRWSTIYHPMATFELRQAGILKGLNAQDCTTINRYPVWHPYPSMRDVSNLYKCNSISLRAKADPFRWTAVDPDCGLINNSNSTMCKNRLMRFYVLEVSRESGI
;
A
#
# COMPACT_ATOMS: atom_id res chain seq x y z
N MET A 1 -44.36 -46.16 82.72
CA MET A 1 -42.88 -46.05 82.64
C MET A 1 -42.35 -45.97 81.19
N ALA A 2 -43.16 -45.59 80.19
CA ALA A 2 -42.73 -45.50 78.78
C ALA A 2 -42.69 -44.05 78.24
N VAL A 3 -43.45 -43.12 78.83
CA VAL A 3 -43.48 -41.71 78.38
C VAL A 3 -42.24 -40.92 78.85
N GLY A 4 -41.65 -41.28 79.99
CA GLY A 4 -40.42 -40.66 80.49
C GLY A 4 -39.15 -41.06 79.72
N VAL A 5 -39.14 -42.22 79.06
CA VAL A 5 -37.96 -42.73 78.32
C VAL A 5 -37.87 -42.11 76.92
N VAL A 6 -39.01 -41.77 76.29
CA VAL A 6 -39.05 -41.15 74.95
C VAL A 6 -38.72 -39.65 75.01
N GLY A 7 -39.17 -38.93 76.04
CA GLY A 7 -38.83 -37.50 76.22
C GLY A 7 -37.34 -37.25 76.47
N VAL A 8 -36.68 -38.15 77.21
CA VAL A 8 -35.23 -38.07 77.48
C VAL A 8 -34.42 -38.43 76.22
N MET A 9 -34.85 -39.42 75.43
CA MET A 9 -34.22 -39.77 74.14
C MET A 9 -34.28 -38.61 73.12
N ILE A 10 -35.40 -37.88 73.02
CA ILE A 10 -35.53 -36.71 72.12
C ILE A 10 -34.66 -35.53 72.60
N TYR A 11 -34.51 -35.36 73.91
CA TYR A 11 -33.63 -34.33 74.49
C TYR A 11 -32.14 -34.62 74.26
N PHE A 12 -31.73 -35.90 74.21
CA PHE A 12 -30.36 -36.31 73.88
C PHE A 12 -30.09 -36.42 72.36
N LEU A 13 -31.12 -36.68 71.54
CA LEU A 13 -31.03 -36.66 70.07
C LEU A 13 -31.08 -35.26 69.46
N SER A 14 -31.72 -34.29 70.12
CA SER A 14 -31.77 -32.89 69.68
C SER A 14 -30.37 -32.27 69.49
N PRO A 15 -29.44 -32.31 70.46
CA PRO A 15 -28.11 -31.74 70.26
C PRO A 15 -27.28 -32.51 69.23
N THR A 16 -27.47 -33.82 69.02
CA THR A 16 -26.77 -34.58 67.97
C THR A 16 -27.35 -34.32 66.58
N VAL A 17 -28.67 -34.17 66.43
CA VAL A 17 -29.31 -33.76 65.17
C VAL A 17 -29.01 -32.30 64.85
N ILE A 18 -28.96 -31.41 65.84
CA ILE A 18 -28.52 -30.01 65.66
C ILE A 18 -27.02 -29.98 65.32
N LYS A 19 -26.18 -30.81 65.95
CA LYS A 19 -24.75 -30.92 65.63
C LYS A 19 -24.53 -31.49 64.23
N HIS A 20 -25.24 -32.54 63.83
CA HIS A 20 -25.21 -33.11 62.49
C HIS A 20 -25.78 -32.15 61.44
N ARG A 21 -26.87 -31.45 61.73
CA ARG A 21 -27.41 -30.40 60.85
C ARG A 21 -26.40 -29.26 60.71
N SER A 22 -25.75 -28.83 61.80
CA SER A 22 -24.68 -27.83 61.77
C SER A 22 -23.46 -28.30 60.99
N GLN A 23 -23.10 -29.58 61.10
CA GLN A 23 -21.99 -30.18 60.35
C GLN A 23 -22.35 -30.31 58.87
N VAL A 24 -23.55 -30.77 58.53
CA VAL A 24 -24.03 -30.88 57.14
C VAL A 24 -24.16 -29.49 56.51
N THR A 25 -24.66 -28.47 57.23
CA THR A 25 -24.68 -27.09 56.73
C THR A 25 -23.27 -26.51 56.61
N LYS A 26 -22.34 -26.84 57.53
CA LYS A 26 -20.93 -26.46 57.40
C LYS A 26 -20.29 -27.12 56.18
N THR A 27 -20.50 -28.42 55.96
CA THR A 27 -19.97 -29.14 54.80
C THR A 27 -20.58 -28.64 53.50
N ALA A 28 -21.90 -28.41 53.44
CA ALA A 28 -22.55 -27.82 52.27
C ALA A 28 -22.03 -26.40 52.00
N SER A 29 -21.81 -25.59 53.04
CA SER A 29 -21.25 -24.24 52.90
C SER A 29 -19.82 -24.22 52.35
N ILE A 30 -19.00 -25.18 52.76
CA ILE A 30 -17.63 -25.34 52.28
C ILE A 30 -17.64 -25.78 50.80
N ILE A 31 -18.56 -26.66 50.40
CA ILE A 31 -18.70 -27.09 49.00
C ILE A 31 -19.12 -25.91 48.12
N THR A 32 -20.10 -25.10 48.55
CA THR A 32 -20.53 -23.91 47.78
C THR A 32 -19.42 -22.87 47.69
N ALA A 33 -18.70 -22.60 48.77
CA ALA A 33 -17.55 -21.68 48.77
C ALA A 33 -16.43 -22.18 47.84
N ARG A 34 -16.14 -23.48 47.85
CA ARG A 34 -15.17 -24.12 46.96
C ARG A 34 -15.59 -24.01 45.49
N LEU A 35 -16.85 -24.30 45.19
CA LEU A 35 -17.39 -24.19 43.83
C LEU A 35 -17.32 -22.76 43.32
N ALA A 36 -17.63 -21.77 44.16
CA ALA A 36 -17.51 -20.36 43.81
C ALA A 36 -16.06 -19.94 43.54
N LEU A 37 -15.12 -20.35 44.41
CA LEU A 37 -13.68 -20.10 44.20
C LEU A 37 -13.19 -20.69 42.87
N HIS A 38 -13.49 -21.95 42.59
CA HIS A 38 -13.10 -22.59 41.33
C HIS A 38 -13.75 -21.93 40.12
N SER A 39 -15.05 -21.60 40.20
CA SER A 39 -15.78 -20.95 39.11
C SER A 39 -15.23 -19.55 38.81
N MET A 40 -14.84 -18.80 39.84
CA MET A 40 -14.19 -17.49 39.69
C MET A 40 -12.79 -17.61 39.10
N VAL A 41 -12.01 -18.63 39.48
CA VAL A 41 -10.72 -18.94 38.84
C VAL A 41 -10.94 -19.26 37.37
N ASP A 42 -11.83 -20.19 37.05
CA ASP A 42 -12.10 -20.62 35.67
C ASP A 42 -12.56 -19.45 34.78
N TYR A 43 -13.43 -18.59 35.31
CA TYR A 43 -13.87 -17.38 34.62
C TYR A 43 -12.71 -16.38 34.42
N THR A 44 -11.85 -16.23 35.41
CA THR A 44 -10.65 -15.38 35.30
C THR A 44 -9.67 -15.94 34.25
N LEU A 45 -9.43 -17.25 34.24
CA LEU A 45 -8.61 -17.92 33.23
C LEU A 45 -9.19 -17.75 31.83
N PHE A 46 -10.52 -17.79 31.70
CA PHE A 46 -11.20 -17.49 30.44
C PHE A 46 -10.97 -16.05 29.99
N GLY A 47 -11.11 -15.06 30.89
CA GLY A 47 -10.81 -13.67 30.56
C GLY A 47 -9.34 -13.42 30.20
N ILE A 48 -8.41 -14.13 30.83
CA ILE A 48 -6.97 -14.12 30.45
C ILE A 48 -6.80 -14.66 29.03
N ARG A 49 -7.42 -15.81 28.69
CA ARG A 49 -7.39 -16.39 27.33
C ARG A 49 -7.91 -15.41 26.28
N GLN A 50 -8.99 -14.71 26.59
CA GLN A 50 -9.64 -13.76 25.70
C GLN A 50 -9.01 -12.35 25.71
N ARG A 51 -7.90 -12.14 26.43
CA ARG A 51 -7.16 -10.86 26.50
C ARG A 51 -8.01 -9.69 27.01
N TRP A 52 -8.90 -9.93 27.95
CA TRP A 52 -9.79 -8.88 28.43
C TRP A 52 -9.03 -7.74 29.13
N CYS A 53 -9.59 -6.54 28.99
CA CYS A 53 -9.45 -5.52 30.00
C CYS A 53 -10.56 -5.74 31.01
N PHE A 54 -10.19 -6.12 32.24
CA PHE A 54 -11.17 -6.39 33.29
C PHE A 54 -11.72 -5.08 33.85
N SER A 55 -13.05 -5.00 33.96
CA SER A 55 -13.72 -3.91 34.67
C SER A 55 -13.57 -4.04 36.19
N GLU A 56 -14.03 -3.04 36.93
CA GLU A 56 -14.10 -3.10 38.40
C GLU A 56 -15.05 -4.19 38.92
N SER A 57 -16.05 -4.54 38.12
CA SER A 57 -16.99 -5.64 38.37
C SER A 57 -16.51 -6.98 37.79
N TRP A 58 -15.26 -7.04 37.33
CA TRP A 58 -14.61 -8.23 36.76
C TRP A 58 -15.26 -8.78 35.49
N MET A 59 -15.92 -7.94 34.71
CA MET A 59 -16.47 -8.30 33.40
C MET A 59 -15.53 -7.85 32.28
N GLN A 60 -15.79 -8.34 31.06
CA GLN A 60 -15.14 -7.81 29.86
C GLN A 60 -15.51 -6.33 29.67
N GLU A 61 -14.50 -5.48 29.50
CA GLU A 61 -14.64 -4.07 29.15
C GLU A 61 -13.73 -3.73 27.96
N SER A 62 -14.08 -2.67 27.23
CA SER A 62 -13.18 -2.13 26.20
C SER A 62 -11.92 -1.59 26.86
N CYS A 63 -10.76 -1.91 26.30
CA CYS A 63 -9.47 -1.38 26.78
C CYS A 63 -9.30 0.14 26.52
N GLY A 64 -10.27 0.78 25.86
CA GLY A 64 -10.24 2.20 25.50
C GLY A 64 -11.54 2.67 24.84
N ALA A 65 -11.57 3.93 24.43
CA ALA A 65 -12.73 4.53 23.76
C ALA A 65 -12.82 4.13 22.28
N SER A 66 -11.72 3.69 21.66
CA SER A 66 -11.70 3.29 20.25
C SER A 66 -12.03 1.81 20.04
N THR A 67 -12.56 1.47 18.86
CA THR A 67 -12.92 0.09 18.48
C THR A 67 -12.39 -0.21 17.08
N PRO A 68 -11.33 -1.03 16.91
CA PRO A 68 -10.53 -1.67 17.96
C PRO A 68 -9.69 -0.66 18.76
N PRO A 69 -9.39 -0.92 20.04
CA PRO A 69 -8.66 0.00 20.91
C PRO A 69 -7.23 0.24 20.40
N LYS A 70 -6.80 1.51 20.38
CA LYS A 70 -5.44 1.92 20.01
C LYS A 70 -4.41 1.38 21.00
N ALA A 71 -3.17 1.22 20.55
CA ALA A 71 -2.08 0.71 21.39
C ALA A 71 -1.91 1.51 22.70
N VAL A 72 -1.95 2.84 22.63
CA VAL A 72 -1.83 3.71 23.82
C VAL A 72 -2.95 3.48 24.85
N GLU A 73 -4.16 3.15 24.40
CA GLU A 73 -5.30 2.88 25.29
C GLU A 73 -5.10 1.53 26.01
N ILE A 74 -4.72 0.48 25.28
CA ILE A 74 -4.39 -0.83 25.87
C ILE A 74 -3.24 -0.72 26.88
N LEU A 75 -2.22 0.09 26.56
CA LEU A 75 -1.03 0.30 27.38
C LEU A 75 -1.28 1.18 28.62
N SER A 76 -2.36 1.96 28.64
CA SER A 76 -2.72 2.79 29.79
C SER A 76 -3.73 2.12 30.73
N HIS A 77 -4.51 1.15 30.25
CA HIS A 77 -5.55 0.50 31.06
C HIS A 77 -4.96 -0.32 32.23
N PRO A 78 -5.32 -0.05 33.50
CA PRO A 78 -4.66 -0.63 34.69
C PRO A 78 -4.89 -2.14 34.86
N ARG A 79 -5.96 -2.68 34.25
CA ARG A 79 -6.34 -4.10 34.35
C ARG A 79 -6.28 -4.82 32.99
N SER A 80 -5.32 -4.43 32.15
CA SER A 80 -5.08 -5.03 30.84
C SER A 80 -4.27 -6.32 30.98
N VAL A 81 -4.84 -7.45 30.55
CA VAL A 81 -4.12 -8.74 30.48
C VAL A 81 -2.92 -8.64 29.54
N GLU A 82 -3.03 -7.90 28.43
CA GLU A 82 -1.91 -7.77 27.49
C GLU A 82 -0.69 -7.11 28.14
N ARG A 83 -0.88 -6.04 28.93
CA ARG A 83 0.21 -5.43 29.75
C ARG A 83 0.80 -6.41 30.74
N LEU A 84 -0.05 -7.22 31.36
CA LEU A 84 0.38 -8.27 32.27
C LEU A 84 1.18 -9.38 31.56
N LEU A 85 1.12 -9.53 30.25
CA LEU A 85 1.90 -10.52 29.49
C LEU A 85 3.16 -9.94 28.79
N MET A 86 3.36 -8.63 28.76
CA MET A 86 4.54 -8.02 28.09
C MET A 86 5.87 -8.23 28.82
N LYS A 87 6.82 -8.94 28.21
CA LYS A 87 8.18 -9.03 28.76
C LYS A 87 8.94 -7.70 28.65
N GLN A 88 10.06 -7.60 29.34
CA GLN A 88 10.87 -6.38 29.38
C GLN A 88 11.40 -6.01 27.99
N GLU A 89 11.70 -7.00 27.14
CA GLU A 89 12.16 -6.81 25.77
C GLU A 89 11.08 -6.15 24.89
N SER A 90 9.80 -6.46 25.12
CA SER A 90 8.68 -5.78 24.46
C SER A 90 8.61 -4.31 24.87
N VAL A 91 8.93 -4.00 26.13
CA VAL A 91 8.92 -2.64 26.67
C VAL A 91 10.08 -1.81 26.12
N ASP A 92 11.29 -2.39 26.07
CA ASP A 92 12.45 -1.74 25.48
C ASP A 92 12.27 -1.52 23.97
N PHE A 93 11.58 -2.43 23.28
CA PHE A 93 11.15 -2.25 21.90
C PHE A 93 10.16 -1.08 21.75
N LEU A 94 9.15 -0.98 22.63
CA LEU A 94 8.19 0.13 22.63
C LEU A 94 8.86 1.49 22.87
N ARG A 95 9.93 1.51 23.70
CA ARG A 95 10.76 2.70 23.91
C ARG A 95 11.50 3.11 22.64
N ALA A 96 12.06 2.14 21.91
CA ALA A 96 12.83 2.40 20.69
C ALA A 96 11.97 3.00 19.55
N ILE A 97 10.68 2.70 19.50
CA ILE A 97 9.75 3.23 18.49
C ILE A 97 9.06 4.56 18.89
N GLY A 98 9.34 5.09 20.08
CA GLY A 98 8.84 6.41 20.52
C GLY A 98 7.39 6.45 21.02
N ILE A 99 6.79 5.33 21.45
CA ILE A 99 5.47 5.37 22.10
C ILE A 99 5.59 6.04 23.48
N ALA A 100 4.66 6.94 23.82
CA ALA A 100 4.66 7.67 25.08
C ALA A 100 4.41 6.76 26.30
N ASN A 101 5.14 7.00 27.40
CA ASN A 101 5.08 6.30 28.69
C ASN A 101 5.38 4.77 28.69
N PRO A 102 6.45 4.28 28.02
CA PRO A 102 6.77 2.85 27.95
C PRO A 102 7.13 2.27 29.33
N GLU A 103 7.63 3.06 30.26
CA GLU A 103 7.98 2.61 31.63
C GLU A 103 6.78 2.13 32.46
N LYS A 104 5.54 2.52 32.11
CA LYS A 104 4.33 2.04 32.79
C LYS A 104 3.86 0.68 32.27
N VAL A 105 4.45 0.16 31.21
CA VAL A 105 3.85 -0.89 30.38
C VAL A 105 3.91 -2.30 30.96
N PRO A 106 4.98 -2.79 31.63
CA PRO A 106 4.85 -4.04 32.36
C PRO A 106 4.15 -3.75 33.69
N LEU A 107 2.98 -4.36 33.90
CA LEU A 107 2.30 -4.38 35.21
C LEU A 107 3.13 -5.22 36.19
N LYS A 108 4.15 -4.60 36.80
CA LYS A 108 5.07 -5.27 37.75
C LYS A 108 4.32 -5.80 38.99
N GLU A 109 3.29 -5.07 39.42
CA GLU A 109 2.49 -5.42 40.61
C GLU A 109 1.35 -6.40 40.31
N GLY A 110 1.08 -6.71 39.04
CA GLY A 110 -0.04 -7.54 38.64
C GLY A 110 -1.38 -6.79 38.56
N ILE A 111 -2.47 -7.55 38.46
CA ILE A 111 -3.85 -7.07 38.50
C ILE A 111 -4.45 -7.50 39.83
N SER A 112 -4.92 -6.56 40.64
CA SER A 112 -5.63 -6.85 41.90
C SER A 112 -6.97 -6.12 41.91
N GLN A 113 -8.05 -6.83 42.21
CA GLN A 113 -9.39 -6.25 42.34
C GLN A 113 -10.12 -6.89 43.52
N THR A 114 -10.83 -6.06 44.28
CA THR A 114 -11.73 -6.51 45.35
C THR A 114 -13.16 -6.12 44.99
N ILE A 115 -14.02 -7.11 44.84
CA ILE A 115 -15.39 -6.96 44.35
C ILE A 115 -16.35 -7.18 45.51
N ASN A 116 -17.28 -6.26 45.72
CA ASN A 116 -18.35 -6.47 46.71
C ASN A 116 -19.42 -7.41 46.12
N ILE A 117 -19.81 -8.43 46.87
CA ILE A 117 -20.82 -9.41 46.46
C ILE A 117 -22.20 -8.74 46.28
N SER A 118 -22.48 -7.67 47.02
CA SER A 118 -23.75 -6.93 46.91
C SER A 118 -23.88 -6.19 45.59
N SER A 119 -22.76 -5.71 45.02
CA SER A 119 -22.70 -5.03 43.72
C SER A 119 -22.47 -6.00 42.55
N PHE A 120 -22.49 -7.31 42.77
CA PHE A 120 -22.24 -8.29 41.72
C PHE A 120 -23.44 -8.37 40.77
N SER A 121 -23.21 -8.09 39.49
CA SER A 121 -24.27 -8.02 38.47
C SER A 121 -24.96 -9.36 38.28
N THR A 122 -26.29 -9.35 38.16
CA THR A 122 -27.11 -10.53 37.81
C THR A 122 -26.78 -11.08 36.43
N MET A 123 -26.22 -10.26 35.54
CA MET A 123 -25.78 -10.63 34.21
C MET A 123 -24.43 -11.36 34.19
N HIS A 124 -23.71 -11.39 35.32
CA HIS A 124 -22.39 -12.03 35.37
C HIS A 124 -22.54 -13.56 35.27
N PRO A 125 -21.76 -14.28 34.44
CA PRO A 125 -21.93 -15.72 34.22
C PRO A 125 -21.90 -16.60 35.48
N VAL A 126 -21.07 -16.23 36.47
CA VAL A 126 -20.99 -16.92 37.76
C VAL A 126 -21.94 -16.36 38.84
N TYR A 127 -22.86 -15.43 38.50
CA TYR A 127 -23.73 -14.77 39.47
C TYR A 127 -24.51 -15.76 40.33
N LYS A 128 -25.09 -16.81 39.73
CA LYS A 128 -25.87 -17.80 40.46
C LYS A 128 -25.07 -18.45 41.60
N ILE A 129 -23.81 -18.79 41.32
CA ILE A 129 -22.91 -19.43 42.28
C ILE A 129 -22.45 -18.43 43.36
N VAL A 130 -22.20 -17.17 42.97
CA VAL A 130 -21.80 -16.10 43.89
C VAL A 130 -22.96 -15.60 44.75
N ALA A 131 -24.18 -15.59 44.22
CA ALA A 131 -25.39 -15.18 44.94
C ALA A 131 -25.72 -16.16 46.07
N ASP A 132 -25.47 -17.45 45.86
CA ASP A 132 -25.59 -18.48 46.90
C ASP A 132 -24.59 -18.27 48.05
N LEU A 133 -23.57 -17.40 47.86
CA LEU A 133 -22.66 -17.01 48.94
C LEU A 133 -23.21 -15.91 49.87
N LYS A 134 -24.29 -15.20 49.48
CA LYS A 134 -24.84 -14.06 50.24
C LYS A 134 -25.38 -14.44 51.63
N GLY A 135 -25.56 -15.73 51.91
CA GLY A 135 -25.94 -16.27 53.23
C GLY A 135 -24.79 -16.48 54.21
N TYR A 136 -23.53 -16.20 53.82
CA TYR A 136 -22.32 -16.43 54.64
C TYR A 136 -21.66 -15.11 55.07
N THR A 137 -20.61 -15.19 55.90
CA THR A 137 -19.78 -14.04 56.32
C THR A 137 -18.92 -13.43 55.19
N VAL A 138 -19.17 -13.80 53.93
CA VAL A 138 -18.43 -13.32 52.76
C VAL A 138 -19.06 -12.01 52.28
N GLU A 139 -18.27 -10.94 52.24
CA GLU A 139 -18.71 -9.65 51.70
C GLU A 139 -17.93 -9.27 50.43
N PHE A 140 -16.68 -9.71 50.33
CA PHE A 140 -15.83 -9.40 49.19
C PHE A 140 -15.20 -10.64 48.56
N ILE A 141 -15.03 -10.60 47.25
CA ILE A 141 -14.18 -11.52 46.49
C ILE A 141 -12.95 -10.74 46.04
N GLN A 142 -11.76 -11.18 46.42
CA GLN A 142 -10.52 -10.59 45.91
C GLN A 142 -9.89 -11.52 44.88
N ILE A 143 -9.46 -10.93 43.76
CA ILE A 143 -8.79 -11.61 42.68
C ILE A 143 -7.46 -10.91 42.42
N ASN A 144 -6.38 -11.69 42.44
CA ASN A 144 -5.02 -11.24 42.19
C ASN A 144 -4.42 -12.07 41.05
N ILE A 145 -3.89 -11.40 40.03
CA ILE A 145 -3.16 -12.02 38.93
C ILE A 145 -1.76 -11.41 38.91
N THR A 146 -0.75 -12.20 39.21
CA THR A 146 0.65 -11.74 39.27
C THR A 146 1.52 -12.61 38.38
N ARG A 147 2.63 -12.05 37.85
CA ARG A 147 3.63 -12.87 37.16
C ARG A 147 4.40 -13.74 38.13
N ASP A 148 4.72 -14.96 37.70
CA ASP A 148 5.62 -15.86 38.41
C ASP A 148 6.99 -15.82 37.73
N VAL A 149 7.95 -15.17 38.38
CA VAL A 149 9.31 -14.91 37.86
C VAL A 149 10.38 -15.73 38.58
N ARG A 150 10.00 -16.87 39.17
CA ARG A 150 10.94 -17.74 39.88
C ARG A 150 11.99 -18.33 38.92
N ALA A 151 13.27 -18.23 39.27
CA ALA A 151 14.40 -18.69 38.45
C ALA A 151 14.42 -20.20 38.12
N ALA A 152 13.61 -21.01 38.82
CA ALA A 152 13.51 -22.45 38.60
C ALA A 152 12.58 -22.83 37.43
N ILE A 153 11.84 -21.88 36.85
CA ILE A 153 10.96 -22.14 35.72
C ILE A 153 11.76 -21.94 34.42
N PRO A 154 12.01 -22.99 33.63
CA PRO A 154 12.78 -22.84 32.41
C PRO A 154 11.96 -22.09 31.35
N GLU A 155 12.43 -20.91 30.96
CA GLU A 155 11.90 -20.16 29.81
C GLU A 155 12.68 -20.53 28.54
N TYR A 156 11.98 -21.11 27.58
CA TYR A 156 12.45 -21.52 26.25
C TYR A 156 12.00 -20.56 25.13
N GLY A 157 11.28 -19.48 25.43
CA GLY A 157 10.76 -18.53 24.44
C GLY A 157 9.95 -17.34 24.98
N ARG A 158 8.80 -17.07 24.33
CA ARG A 158 7.90 -15.93 24.63
C ARG A 158 6.86 -16.24 25.71
N GLU A 159 6.90 -17.42 26.30
CA GLU A 159 5.96 -17.82 27.34
C GLU A 159 6.09 -17.00 28.62
N VAL A 160 4.96 -16.85 29.30
CA VAL A 160 4.83 -16.10 30.56
C VAL A 160 4.07 -16.95 31.56
N TYR A 161 4.56 -17.01 32.78
CA TYR A 161 3.91 -17.74 33.86
C TYR A 161 3.14 -16.77 34.75
N LEU A 162 1.89 -17.10 35.05
CA LEU A 162 1.00 -16.33 35.90
C LEU A 162 0.58 -17.15 37.12
N LYS A 163 0.41 -16.44 38.23
CA LYS A 163 -0.23 -16.92 39.46
C LYS A 163 -1.55 -16.18 39.62
N VAL A 164 -2.66 -16.92 39.54
CA VAL A 164 -4.02 -16.41 39.75
C VAL A 164 -4.46 -16.84 41.14
N VAL A 165 -4.82 -15.89 42.00
CA VAL A 165 -5.28 -16.14 43.36
C VAL A 165 -6.65 -15.53 43.54
N VAL A 166 -7.64 -16.34 43.90
CA VAL A 166 -8.98 -15.89 44.26
C VAL A 166 -9.21 -16.20 45.73
N SER A 167 -9.63 -15.21 46.52
CA SER A 167 -9.91 -15.36 47.94
C SER A 167 -11.26 -14.77 48.33
N LEU A 168 -11.94 -15.42 49.28
CA LEU A 168 -13.17 -14.93 49.89
C LEU A 168 -12.83 -14.14 51.16
N ARG A 169 -13.37 -12.93 51.28
CA ARG A 169 -13.07 -11.99 52.38
C ARG A 169 -14.30 -11.54 53.15
N ASP A 170 -14.10 -11.30 54.44
CA ASP A 170 -15.12 -10.80 55.36
C ASP A 170 -15.28 -9.26 55.28
N LYS A 171 -16.14 -8.71 56.16
CA LYS A 171 -16.41 -7.26 56.25
C LYS A 171 -15.15 -6.43 56.53
N GLN A 172 -14.21 -7.01 57.28
CA GLN A 172 -12.93 -6.41 57.64
C GLN A 172 -11.88 -6.58 56.52
N LYS A 173 -12.28 -7.15 55.37
CA LYS A 173 -11.43 -7.49 54.24
C LYS A 173 -10.33 -8.49 54.62
N LYS A 174 -10.50 -9.33 55.64
CA LYS A 174 -9.60 -10.43 55.96
C LYS A 174 -10.03 -11.69 55.19
N ILE A 175 -9.06 -12.52 54.77
CA ILE A 175 -9.36 -13.82 54.17
C ILE A 175 -10.08 -14.67 55.23
N ILE A 176 -11.20 -15.27 54.82
CA ILE A 176 -12.00 -16.11 55.72
C ILE A 176 -11.26 -17.42 55.96
N GLU A 177 -11.10 -17.78 57.23
CA GLU A 177 -10.44 -19.00 57.67
C GLU A 177 -11.50 -19.96 58.23
N VAL A 178 -11.52 -21.20 57.72
CA VAL A 178 -12.40 -22.27 58.19
C VAL A 178 -11.52 -23.39 58.73
N GLY A 179 -11.39 -23.46 60.07
CA GLY A 179 -10.42 -24.36 60.70
C GLY A 179 -8.99 -23.90 60.46
N SER A 180 -8.15 -24.77 59.90
CA SER A 180 -6.77 -24.46 59.48
C SER A 180 -6.66 -23.98 58.02
N SER A 181 -7.75 -24.03 57.27
CA SER A 181 -7.75 -23.77 55.83
C SER A 181 -8.26 -22.36 55.51
N LYS A 182 -7.56 -21.66 54.62
CA LYS A 182 -7.90 -20.31 54.15
C LYS A 182 -8.73 -20.41 52.89
N LEU A 183 -9.93 -19.80 52.83
CA LEU A 183 -10.81 -19.81 51.66
C LEU A 183 -10.20 -19.03 50.49
N GLU A 184 -9.23 -19.65 49.85
CA GLU A 184 -8.40 -19.15 48.78
C GLU A 184 -8.06 -20.29 47.82
N THR A 185 -8.09 -20.01 46.52
CA THR A 185 -7.63 -20.94 45.49
C THR A 185 -6.57 -20.23 44.65
N THR A 186 -5.43 -20.90 44.50
CA THR A 186 -4.31 -20.47 43.67
C THR A 186 -4.23 -21.38 42.43
N SER A 187 -4.10 -20.78 41.26
CA SER A 187 -3.84 -21.47 39.99
C SER A 187 -2.53 -20.96 39.41
N PHE A 188 -1.65 -21.89 39.04
CA PHE A 188 -0.40 -21.62 38.32
C PHE A 188 -0.60 -21.91 36.85
N VAL A 189 -0.31 -20.92 36.02
CA VAL A 189 -0.76 -20.88 34.64
C VAL A 189 0.43 -20.54 33.74
N GLY A 190 0.69 -21.39 32.75
CA GLY A 190 1.62 -21.11 31.66
C GLY A 190 0.87 -20.50 30.47
N VAL A 191 1.30 -19.32 30.04
CA VAL A 191 0.79 -18.64 28.84
C VAL A 191 1.81 -18.81 27.73
N TYR A 192 1.47 -19.60 26.72
CA TYR A 192 2.36 -19.95 25.61
C TYR A 192 1.91 -19.28 24.32
N PRO A 193 2.81 -18.70 23.52
CA PRO A 193 2.45 -18.22 22.17
C PRO A 193 1.80 -19.34 21.39
N ARG A 194 0.64 -19.07 20.80
CA ARG A 194 -0.02 -20.02 19.92
C ARG A 194 0.60 -19.89 18.55
N GLU A 195 1.56 -20.74 18.22
CA GLU A 195 2.18 -20.69 16.90
C GLU A 195 1.29 -21.34 15.84
N VAL A 196 1.35 -20.84 14.61
CA VAL A 196 0.68 -21.47 13.45
C VAL A 196 1.11 -22.93 13.28
N GLY A 197 2.39 -23.24 13.56
CA GLY A 197 2.93 -24.61 13.55
C GLY A 197 2.34 -25.57 14.60
N SER A 198 1.49 -25.09 15.51
CA SER A 198 0.84 -25.93 16.53
C SER A 198 -0.41 -26.67 16.05
N PHE A 199 -0.91 -26.32 14.87
CA PHE A 199 -2.10 -26.93 14.26
C PHE A 199 -1.72 -27.95 13.19
N ALA A 200 -2.43 -29.07 13.10
CA ALA A 200 -2.28 -30.01 12.00
C ALA A 200 -2.77 -29.38 10.70
N LEU A 201 -3.96 -28.78 10.74
CA LEU A 201 -4.61 -28.14 9.61
C LEU A 201 -5.16 -26.77 10.02
N LEU A 202 -4.97 -25.77 9.17
CA LEU A 202 -5.63 -24.47 9.26
C LEU A 202 -6.49 -24.23 8.02
N VAL A 203 -7.78 -24.05 8.23
CA VAL A 203 -8.78 -23.78 7.17
C VAL A 203 -9.15 -22.30 7.21
N ALA A 204 -8.95 -21.59 6.08
CA ALA A 204 -9.19 -20.15 6.00
C ALA A 204 -10.67 -19.74 6.02
N GLY A 205 -11.58 -20.63 5.62
CA GLY A 205 -13.02 -20.42 5.54
C GLY A 205 -13.81 -21.46 6.32
N ASP A 206 -14.94 -21.89 5.78
CA ASP A 206 -15.80 -22.92 6.37
C ASP A 206 -15.22 -24.32 6.19
N LEU A 207 -15.40 -25.18 7.18
CA LEU A 207 -15.14 -26.62 7.06
C LEU A 207 -16.46 -27.39 6.88
N ARG A 208 -16.61 -28.05 5.73
CA ARG A 208 -17.83 -28.78 5.33
C ARG A 208 -17.64 -30.28 5.50
N LEU A 209 -18.47 -30.90 6.35
CA LEU A 209 -18.56 -32.36 6.49
C LEU A 209 -19.89 -32.90 5.91
N ASP A 210 -20.67 -32.04 5.28
CA ASP A 210 -22.05 -32.23 4.79
C ASP A 210 -22.17 -32.27 3.26
N LYS A 211 -21.04 -32.42 2.57
CA LYS A 211 -20.95 -32.35 1.11
C LYS A 211 -20.32 -33.61 0.53
N GLU A 212 -20.86 -34.07 -0.59
CA GLU A 212 -20.33 -35.22 -1.34
C GLU A 212 -19.22 -34.84 -2.32
N SER A 213 -19.13 -33.56 -2.69
CA SER A 213 -18.11 -33.03 -3.60
C SER A 213 -17.69 -31.60 -3.24
N ALA A 214 -16.62 -31.12 -3.88
CA ALA A 214 -16.07 -29.78 -3.69
C ALA A 214 -16.98 -28.64 -4.22
N SER A 215 -18.12 -28.95 -4.84
CA SER A 215 -19.03 -27.95 -5.39
C SER A 215 -19.60 -27.03 -4.30
N ASP A 216 -19.68 -25.74 -4.59
CA ASP A 216 -20.20 -24.69 -3.70
C ASP A 216 -19.38 -24.41 -2.42
N LEU A 217 -18.07 -24.65 -2.46
CA LEU A 217 -17.19 -24.15 -1.40
C LEU A 217 -17.02 -22.64 -1.54
N GLY A 218 -17.47 -21.90 -0.53
CA GLY A 218 -17.15 -20.47 -0.40
C GLY A 218 -15.64 -20.24 -0.31
N VAL A 219 -15.20 -19.00 -0.52
CA VAL A 219 -13.78 -18.60 -0.47
C VAL A 219 -13.14 -19.06 0.85
N GLY A 220 -11.97 -19.72 0.78
CA GLY A 220 -11.30 -20.28 1.97
C GLY A 220 -11.83 -21.62 2.46
N GLY A 221 -12.95 -22.12 1.91
CA GLY A 221 -13.61 -23.32 2.41
C GLY A 221 -12.85 -24.61 2.14
N ALA A 222 -12.96 -25.56 3.06
CA ALA A 222 -12.49 -26.93 2.90
C ALA A 222 -13.65 -27.91 3.10
N TYR A 223 -13.60 -29.07 2.46
CA TYR A 223 -14.56 -30.14 2.70
C TYR A 223 -13.88 -31.48 2.88
N PHE A 224 -14.58 -32.38 3.56
CA PHE A 224 -14.28 -33.80 3.55
C PHE A 224 -15.52 -34.54 3.06
N LYS A 225 -15.30 -35.48 2.13
CA LYS A 225 -16.36 -36.18 1.42
C LYS A 225 -17.27 -36.91 2.39
N GLN A 226 -18.56 -36.58 2.34
CA GLN A 226 -19.62 -37.34 2.97
C GLN A 226 -19.96 -38.56 2.11
N HIS A 227 -20.14 -39.70 2.77
CA HIS A 227 -20.55 -40.95 2.14
C HIS A 227 -22.00 -41.28 2.51
N GLY A 228 -22.71 -41.95 1.61
CA GLY A 228 -24.13 -42.29 1.80
C GLY A 228 -24.42 -43.39 2.82
N SER A 229 -23.41 -44.18 3.24
CA SER A 229 -23.55 -45.33 4.13
C SER A 229 -22.52 -45.30 5.25
N ARG A 230 -22.98 -45.27 6.50
CA ARG A 230 -22.19 -45.37 7.73
C ARG A 230 -21.71 -46.80 7.94
N GLU A 231 -22.55 -47.81 7.73
CA GLU A 231 -22.19 -49.21 7.96
C GLU A 231 -21.01 -49.66 7.08
N GLN A 232 -20.95 -49.16 5.85
CA GLN A 232 -19.85 -49.44 4.93
C GLN A 232 -18.62 -48.60 5.24
N THR A 233 -18.81 -47.33 5.62
CA THR A 233 -17.72 -46.34 5.75
C THR A 233 -17.09 -46.32 7.14
N ILE A 234 -17.79 -46.74 8.20
CA ILE A 234 -17.24 -46.84 9.57
C ILE A 234 -16.11 -47.86 9.66
N LYS A 235 -16.05 -48.82 8.72
CA LYS A 235 -14.96 -49.79 8.59
C LYS A 235 -13.68 -49.16 8.06
N TYR A 236 -13.76 -47.97 7.47
CA TYR A 236 -12.58 -47.28 6.94
C TYR A 236 -11.79 -46.66 8.11
N PRO A 237 -10.46 -46.78 8.12
CA PRO A 237 -9.62 -46.07 9.07
C PRO A 237 -9.80 -44.53 8.99
N GLY A 238 -10.17 -44.03 7.80
CA GLY A 238 -10.53 -42.62 7.60
C GLY A 238 -9.37 -41.65 7.79
N LEU A 239 -9.70 -40.37 7.96
CA LEU A 239 -8.76 -39.30 8.28
C LEU A 239 -8.81 -38.98 9.77
N THR A 240 -7.70 -39.15 10.47
CA THR A 240 -7.60 -38.83 11.91
C THR A 240 -6.62 -37.70 12.15
N PHE A 241 -7.12 -36.61 12.74
CA PHE A 241 -6.32 -35.51 13.26
C PHE A 241 -5.95 -35.80 14.73
N GLU A 242 -4.69 -36.15 14.96
CA GLU A 242 -4.11 -36.39 16.30
C GLU A 242 -3.61 -35.10 16.98
N SER A 243 -3.77 -33.96 16.33
CA SER A 243 -3.37 -32.65 16.83
C SER A 243 -4.40 -31.59 16.45
N PRO A 244 -4.38 -30.40 17.07
CA PRO A 244 -5.44 -29.41 16.92
C PRO A 244 -5.67 -28.97 15.46
N VAL A 245 -6.92 -28.68 15.11
CA VAL A 245 -7.32 -28.13 13.81
C VAL A 245 -7.93 -26.77 14.01
N PHE A 246 -7.48 -25.77 13.24
CA PHE A 246 -8.04 -24.43 13.26
C PHE A 246 -8.99 -24.24 12.08
N VAL A 247 -10.19 -23.75 12.35
CA VAL A 247 -11.18 -23.39 11.33
C VAL A 247 -11.57 -21.94 11.54
N ASN A 248 -11.30 -21.08 10.56
CA ASN A 248 -11.58 -19.66 10.69
C ASN A 248 -13.10 -19.37 10.61
N GLY A 249 -13.81 -20.10 9.75
CA GLY A 249 -15.27 -20.03 9.54
C GLY A 249 -16.07 -21.06 10.33
N ALA A 250 -17.25 -21.38 9.79
CA ALA A 250 -18.19 -22.30 10.40
C ALA A 250 -17.81 -23.75 10.09
N ILE A 251 -18.14 -24.67 11.00
CA ILE A 251 -18.07 -26.11 10.73
C ILE A 251 -19.48 -26.61 10.44
N HIS A 252 -19.70 -27.19 9.26
CA HIS A 252 -20.99 -27.77 8.89
C HIS A 252 -20.93 -29.27 9.10
N LEU A 253 -21.71 -29.73 10.07
CA LEU A 253 -21.80 -31.13 10.42
C LEU A 253 -22.59 -31.90 9.35
N PRO A 254 -22.27 -33.19 9.14
CA PRO A 254 -23.02 -34.03 8.22
C PRO A 254 -24.51 -34.00 8.56
N LYS A 255 -25.36 -34.07 7.53
CA LYS A 255 -26.81 -34.17 7.71
C LYS A 255 -27.11 -35.35 8.64
N ALA A 256 -27.90 -35.12 9.68
CA ALA A 256 -28.37 -36.19 10.56
C ALA A 256 -29.85 -36.40 10.27
N PRO A 257 -30.32 -37.64 10.08
CA PRO A 257 -31.76 -37.89 10.03
C PRO A 257 -32.41 -37.51 11.37
N ASP A 258 -33.73 -37.54 11.44
CA ASP A 258 -34.53 -37.26 12.64
C ASP A 258 -34.05 -38.04 13.87
N LEU A 259 -34.36 -37.54 15.08
CA LEU A 259 -33.86 -38.12 16.35
C LEU A 259 -34.17 -39.62 16.46
N ALA A 260 -35.30 -40.07 15.90
CA ALA A 260 -35.69 -41.48 15.88
C ALA A 260 -34.73 -42.36 15.05
N VAL A 261 -34.27 -41.87 13.90
CA VAL A 261 -33.34 -42.59 13.01
C VAL A 261 -31.88 -42.45 13.46
N ASP A 262 -31.53 -41.41 14.21
CA ASP A 262 -30.19 -41.27 14.82
C ASP A 262 -30.01 -42.23 16.03
N VAL A 263 -31.12 -42.51 16.74
CA VAL A 263 -31.18 -43.45 17.87
C VAL A 263 -31.30 -44.90 17.40
N ALA A 264 -32.11 -45.16 16.36
CA ALA A 264 -32.13 -46.45 15.68
C ALA A 264 -30.78 -46.68 14.99
N GLU A 265 -30.21 -47.87 15.10
CA GLU A 265 -28.91 -48.23 14.48
C GLU A 265 -28.98 -48.37 12.95
N GLY A 266 -29.77 -47.52 12.27
CA GLY A 266 -29.92 -47.55 10.81
C GLY A 266 -28.69 -47.00 10.08
N ASP A 267 -28.52 -47.43 8.83
CA ASP A 267 -27.48 -46.91 7.95
C ASP A 267 -27.78 -45.45 7.55
N THR A 268 -26.88 -44.53 7.90
CA THR A 268 -27.02 -43.08 7.64
C THR A 268 -25.82 -42.57 6.84
N VAL A 269 -25.86 -41.31 6.43
CA VAL A 269 -24.67 -40.63 5.89
C VAL A 269 -23.53 -40.58 6.93
N TYR A 270 -22.28 -40.67 6.47
CA TYR A 270 -21.09 -40.64 7.34
C TYR A 270 -19.88 -39.99 6.65
N THR A 271 -19.18 -39.14 7.39
CA THR A 271 -17.94 -38.51 6.94
C THR A 271 -16.78 -39.08 7.76
N PRO A 272 -15.85 -39.86 7.16
CA PRO A 272 -14.81 -40.61 7.89
C PRO A 272 -13.64 -39.71 8.33
N VAL A 273 -13.95 -38.71 9.15
CA VAL A 273 -12.98 -37.77 9.74
C VAL A 273 -13.13 -37.79 11.26
N THR A 274 -12.01 -37.95 11.96
CA THR A 274 -11.95 -37.97 13.42
C THR A 274 -11.05 -36.85 13.93
N PHE A 275 -11.56 -36.01 14.84
CA PHE A 275 -10.77 -35.01 15.54
C PHE A 275 -10.44 -35.54 16.94
N LYS A 276 -9.28 -36.17 17.07
CA LYS A 276 -8.81 -36.75 18.33
C LYS A 276 -8.31 -35.69 19.31
N ASP A 277 -7.82 -34.57 18.79
CA ASP A 277 -7.53 -33.37 19.58
C ASP A 277 -8.59 -32.28 19.40
N LYS A 278 -8.39 -31.14 20.06
CA LYS A 278 -9.31 -30.00 20.03
C LYS A 278 -9.45 -29.41 18.62
N VAL A 279 -10.67 -28.99 18.30
CA VAL A 279 -10.91 -28.11 17.14
C VAL A 279 -11.08 -26.68 17.65
N ILE A 280 -10.38 -25.73 17.05
CA ILE A 280 -10.40 -24.33 17.44
C ILE A 280 -11.07 -23.52 16.33
N LEU A 281 -12.10 -22.75 16.71
CA LEU A 281 -12.90 -21.92 15.83
C LEU A 281 -12.47 -20.45 15.97
N GLY A 282 -12.24 -19.76 14.85
CA GLY A 282 -12.00 -18.32 14.86
C GLY A 282 -13.21 -17.54 15.38
N TYR A 283 -14.34 -17.66 14.68
CA TYR A 283 -15.64 -17.10 15.14
C TYR A 283 -16.88 -17.76 14.50
N GLY A 284 -16.71 -18.79 13.66
CA GLY A 284 -17.84 -19.43 13.00
C GLY A 284 -18.59 -20.37 13.93
N PRO A 285 -19.94 -20.38 13.93
CA PRO A 285 -20.70 -21.36 14.68
C PRO A 285 -20.58 -22.76 14.06
N ILE A 286 -20.83 -23.79 14.86
CA ILE A 286 -21.07 -25.13 14.32
C ILE A 286 -22.50 -25.14 13.77
N LYS A 287 -22.66 -25.60 12.53
CA LYS A 287 -23.95 -25.62 11.82
C LYS A 287 -24.33 -27.04 11.44
N ARG A 288 -25.63 -27.29 11.32
CA ARG A 288 -26.22 -28.47 10.70
C ARG A 288 -27.41 -28.00 9.87
N GLU A 289 -27.46 -28.39 8.60
CA GLU A 289 -28.49 -27.91 7.65
C GLU A 289 -28.56 -26.37 7.58
N ASN A 290 -27.40 -25.70 7.64
CA ASN A 290 -27.22 -24.24 7.71
C ASN A 290 -27.80 -23.53 8.95
N VAL A 291 -28.34 -24.27 9.93
CA VAL A 291 -28.78 -23.73 11.23
C VAL A 291 -27.71 -23.98 12.29
N GLU A 292 -27.56 -23.09 13.26
CA GLU A 292 -26.64 -23.30 14.39
C GLU A 292 -26.98 -24.60 15.13
N PHE A 293 -25.97 -25.45 15.31
CA PHE A 293 -26.14 -26.76 15.92
C PHE A 293 -26.51 -26.59 17.39
N ARG A 294 -27.68 -27.12 17.74
CA ARG A 294 -28.12 -27.27 19.12
C ARG A 294 -28.21 -28.75 19.45
N PRO A 295 -27.71 -29.19 20.62
CA PRO A 295 -27.96 -30.53 21.12
C PRO A 295 -29.47 -30.82 21.06
N ARG A 296 -29.86 -31.97 20.51
CA ARG A 296 -31.27 -32.29 20.29
C ARG A 296 -31.98 -32.65 21.60
N SER A 297 -31.21 -33.00 22.63
CA SER A 297 -31.66 -33.28 23.99
C SER A 297 -30.84 -32.51 25.03
N ALA A 298 -31.44 -32.27 26.20
CA ALA A 298 -30.78 -31.64 27.36
C ALA A 298 -29.86 -32.63 28.09
N GLY A 299 -28.93 -33.26 27.37
CA GLY A 299 -27.93 -34.18 27.93
C GLY A 299 -28.36 -35.64 28.02
N ASN A 300 -29.23 -36.15 27.15
CA ASN A 300 -29.39 -37.60 27.01
C ASN A 300 -28.07 -38.22 26.49
N GLN A 301 -27.89 -39.52 26.68
CA GLN A 301 -26.64 -40.24 26.37
C GLN A 301 -26.11 -39.99 24.95
N VAL A 302 -27.00 -39.74 23.98
CA VAL A 302 -26.66 -39.43 22.58
C VAL A 302 -26.11 -38.01 22.35
N ASP A 303 -26.46 -37.03 23.19
CA ASP A 303 -25.99 -35.63 23.07
C ASP A 303 -25.14 -35.14 24.26
N GLN A 304 -24.73 -36.07 25.14
CA GLN A 304 -24.00 -35.72 26.36
C GLN A 304 -22.62 -35.11 26.08
N PHE A 305 -21.95 -35.54 25.00
CA PHE A 305 -20.60 -35.11 24.66
C PHE A 305 -20.47 -34.85 23.15
N TRP A 306 -19.58 -33.94 22.78
CA TRP A 306 -19.22 -33.66 21.37
C TRP A 306 -18.64 -34.86 20.62
N SER A 307 -18.15 -35.87 21.34
CA SER A 307 -17.69 -37.16 20.80
C SER A 307 -18.83 -38.07 20.35
N ASN A 308 -20.06 -37.83 20.80
CA ASN A 308 -21.18 -38.76 20.60
C ASN A 308 -21.94 -38.53 19.29
N ILE A 309 -21.54 -37.52 18.50
CA ILE A 309 -22.15 -37.24 17.19
C ILE A 309 -21.79 -38.38 16.23
N ARG A 310 -22.80 -39.13 15.78
CA ARG A 310 -22.63 -40.43 15.09
C ARG A 310 -22.26 -40.33 13.61
N GLN A 311 -22.50 -39.19 12.96
CA GLN A 311 -22.33 -39.02 11.52
C GLN A 311 -20.88 -38.75 11.08
N PHE A 312 -19.94 -38.67 12.02
CA PHE A 312 -18.49 -38.61 11.75
C PHE A 312 -17.72 -39.17 12.96
N GLY A 313 -16.39 -39.13 12.95
CA GLY A 313 -15.54 -39.66 14.03
C GLY A 313 -15.58 -38.86 15.35
N GLY A 314 -16.34 -37.76 15.41
CA GLY A 314 -16.58 -36.95 16.61
C GLY A 314 -15.46 -35.95 16.94
N PHE A 315 -15.78 -35.01 17.84
CA PHE A 315 -14.80 -34.11 18.47
C PHE A 315 -14.40 -34.68 19.84
N GLN A 316 -13.35 -35.50 19.88
CA GLN A 316 -13.04 -36.31 21.07
C GLN A 316 -12.60 -35.45 22.27
N LYS A 317 -11.84 -34.37 22.04
CA LYS A 317 -11.48 -33.39 23.08
C LYS A 317 -12.32 -32.11 23.05
N GLY A 318 -13.40 -32.10 22.27
CA GLY A 318 -14.32 -30.98 22.14
C GLY A 318 -13.83 -29.85 21.22
N VAL A 319 -14.57 -28.74 21.26
CA VAL A 319 -14.38 -27.56 20.41
C VAL A 319 -14.16 -26.33 21.28
N GLU A 320 -13.26 -25.45 20.85
CA GLU A 320 -12.90 -24.21 21.53
C GLU A 320 -13.07 -23.02 20.58
N VAL A 321 -13.48 -21.86 21.09
CA VAL A 321 -13.69 -20.63 20.29
C VAL A 321 -12.64 -19.60 20.69
N ASP A 322 -11.90 -19.12 19.69
CA ASP A 322 -10.80 -18.16 19.80
C ASP A 322 -11.30 -16.69 19.84
N GLY A 323 -12.60 -16.47 19.61
CA GLY A 323 -13.29 -15.20 19.85
C GLY A 323 -13.31 -14.22 18.67
N GLU A 324 -12.39 -14.34 17.72
CA GLU A 324 -12.34 -13.53 16.48
C GLU A 324 -11.74 -14.35 15.34
N ARG A 325 -12.17 -14.08 14.10
CA ARG A 325 -11.51 -14.62 12.89
C ARG A 325 -10.07 -14.12 12.79
N ASP A 326 -9.19 -14.95 12.24
CA ASP A 326 -7.85 -14.55 11.82
C ASP A 326 -7.94 -13.79 10.50
N LEU A 327 -7.70 -12.47 10.56
CA LEU A 327 -7.74 -11.60 9.39
C LEU A 327 -6.71 -12.01 8.34
N GLY A 328 -5.54 -12.55 8.74
CA GLY A 328 -4.52 -12.96 7.78
C GLY A 328 -4.97 -14.14 6.94
N LEU A 329 -5.69 -15.10 7.51
CA LEU A 329 -6.35 -16.18 6.74
C LEU A 329 -7.41 -15.63 5.78
N ASP A 330 -8.15 -14.59 6.18
CA ASP A 330 -9.17 -13.96 5.34
C ASP A 330 -8.53 -13.29 4.11
N TYR A 331 -7.43 -12.54 4.29
CA TYR A 331 -6.68 -11.96 3.16
C TYR A 331 -5.92 -13.03 2.35
N LEU A 332 -5.40 -14.07 2.99
CA LEU A 332 -4.69 -15.18 2.31
C LEU A 332 -5.63 -15.96 1.39
N SER A 333 -6.85 -16.24 1.82
CA SER A 333 -7.89 -16.88 1.00
C SER A 333 -8.54 -15.94 -0.02
N GLY A 334 -8.45 -14.63 0.20
CA GLY A 334 -9.17 -13.63 -0.59
C GLY A 334 -10.61 -13.41 -0.14
N TYR A 335 -10.99 -13.93 1.04
CA TYR A 335 -12.26 -13.63 1.71
C TYR A 335 -12.35 -12.13 2.06
N ALA A 336 -11.23 -11.52 2.47
CA ALA A 336 -11.07 -10.08 2.59
C ALA A 336 -10.20 -9.54 1.45
N THR A 337 -10.61 -8.45 0.82
CA THR A 337 -9.81 -7.73 -0.19
C THR A 337 -9.15 -6.52 0.44
N GLY A 338 -7.83 -6.43 0.32
CA GLY A 338 -7.06 -5.32 0.88
C GLY A 338 -7.05 -4.16 -0.09
N SER A 339 -7.36 -2.95 0.38
CA SER A 339 -7.02 -1.74 -0.36
C SER A 339 -5.49 -1.58 -0.33
N GLY A 340 -4.84 -2.01 -1.41
CA GLY A 340 -3.44 -1.74 -1.66
C GLY A 340 -2.49 -2.86 -1.24
N ASN A 341 -2.16 -3.72 -2.22
CA ASN A 341 -0.74 -4.01 -2.37
C ASN A 341 -0.02 -2.65 -2.43
N PRO A 342 1.06 -2.40 -1.67
CA PRO A 342 1.92 -1.25 -1.94
C PRO A 342 2.26 -1.30 -3.42
N SER A 343 1.92 -0.24 -4.16
CA SER A 343 2.04 -0.30 -5.61
C SER A 343 3.51 -0.55 -5.93
N VAL A 344 3.78 -1.70 -6.57
CA VAL A 344 5.14 -2.11 -6.96
C VAL A 344 5.79 -0.99 -7.80
N ASN A 345 4.96 -0.23 -8.51
CA ASN A 345 5.35 0.95 -9.27
C ASN A 345 5.86 2.09 -8.36
N LEU A 346 5.18 2.44 -7.27
CA LEU A 346 5.66 3.48 -6.33
C LEU A 346 6.94 3.04 -5.63
N MET A 347 7.06 1.75 -5.29
CA MET A 347 8.27 1.18 -4.69
C MET A 347 9.48 1.23 -5.64
N ALA A 348 9.30 0.85 -6.91
CA ALA A 348 10.33 0.97 -7.94
C ALA A 348 10.67 2.44 -8.26
N LEU A 349 9.69 3.35 -8.14
CA LEU A 349 9.89 4.79 -8.28
C LEU A 349 10.72 5.34 -7.11
N CYS A 350 10.41 5.00 -5.86
CA CYS A 350 11.18 5.47 -4.69
C CYS A 350 12.62 4.94 -4.66
N LYS A 351 12.86 3.68 -5.03
CA LYS A 351 14.25 3.16 -5.13
C LYS A 351 15.06 3.90 -6.19
N ARG A 352 14.47 4.10 -7.38
CA ARG A 352 15.12 4.90 -8.43
C ARG A 352 15.36 6.33 -7.96
N HIS A 353 14.40 6.94 -7.26
CA HIS A 353 14.51 8.28 -6.70
C HIS A 353 15.68 8.42 -5.70
N GLU A 354 15.86 7.46 -4.78
CA GLU A 354 17.01 7.43 -3.85
C GLU A 354 18.35 7.22 -4.58
N ASP A 355 18.44 6.25 -5.49
CA ASP A 355 19.65 6.03 -6.28
C ASP A 355 20.05 7.30 -7.07
N ARG A 356 19.07 8.06 -7.59
CA ARG A 356 19.28 9.32 -8.33
C ARG A 356 19.86 10.45 -7.48
N LYS A 357 19.52 10.52 -6.19
CA LYS A 357 20.05 11.54 -5.27
C LYS A 357 21.53 11.37 -4.95
N TYR A 358 21.96 10.12 -4.80
CA TYR A 358 23.31 9.82 -4.30
C TYR A 358 24.29 9.35 -5.39
N LYS A 359 23.81 8.89 -6.56
CA LYS A 359 24.66 8.42 -7.66
C LYS A 359 24.48 9.28 -8.91
N LEU A 360 25.42 10.19 -9.13
CA LEU A 360 25.47 11.07 -10.31
C LEU A 360 25.46 10.30 -11.65
N THR A 361 25.98 9.06 -11.70
CA THR A 361 25.98 8.24 -12.92
C THR A 361 24.57 7.85 -13.40
N THR A 362 23.60 7.81 -12.50
CA THR A 362 22.22 7.44 -12.85
C THR A 362 21.46 8.57 -13.57
N THR A 363 21.95 9.81 -13.48
CA THR A 363 21.36 10.99 -14.14
C THR A 363 22.19 11.45 -15.34
N GLU A 364 23.15 10.66 -15.82
CA GLU A 364 24.06 11.04 -16.92
C GLU A 364 23.33 11.28 -18.26
N ASN A 365 22.34 10.44 -18.55
CA ASN A 365 21.52 10.52 -19.76
C ASN A 365 20.32 11.45 -19.62
N SER A 366 20.12 12.06 -18.45
CA SER A 366 19.00 12.96 -18.20
C SER A 366 19.04 14.16 -19.14
N GLN A 367 17.91 14.45 -19.77
CA GLN A 367 17.72 15.55 -20.70
C GLN A 367 16.67 16.53 -20.19
N LEU A 368 16.88 17.81 -20.48
CA LEU A 368 15.85 18.83 -20.33
C LEU A 368 14.87 18.73 -21.50
N THR A 369 13.60 18.47 -21.19
CA THR A 369 12.48 18.51 -22.13
C THR A 369 11.46 19.54 -21.69
N GLY A 370 10.55 19.90 -22.59
CA GLY A 370 9.47 20.81 -22.24
C GLY A 370 8.36 20.82 -23.27
N ALA A 371 7.16 21.19 -22.81
CA ALA A 371 5.94 21.23 -23.62
C ALA A 371 5.13 22.51 -23.35
N LEU A 372 4.56 23.09 -24.40
CA LEU A 372 3.65 24.23 -24.31
C LEU A 372 2.33 23.79 -23.65
N LEU A 373 1.97 24.41 -22.54
CA LEU A 373 0.70 24.18 -21.84
C LEU A 373 -0.43 25.08 -22.38
N SER A 374 -0.13 26.36 -22.58
CA SER A 374 -1.10 27.35 -23.08
C SER A 374 -0.43 28.57 -23.68
N LYS A 375 -1.14 29.18 -24.64
CA LYS A 375 -0.80 30.47 -25.28
C LYS A 375 -2.01 31.40 -25.14
N SER A 376 -1.83 32.56 -24.53
CA SER A 376 -2.89 33.57 -24.39
C SER A 376 -2.29 34.97 -24.55
N GLY A 377 -2.61 35.65 -25.66
CA GLY A 377 -2.00 36.93 -26.01
C GLY A 377 -0.46 36.83 -26.09
N GLY A 378 0.23 37.74 -25.40
CA GLY A 378 1.70 37.73 -25.28
C GLY A 378 2.25 36.81 -24.18
N LYS A 379 1.42 35.97 -23.55
CA LYS A 379 1.81 35.05 -22.46
C LYS A 379 1.88 33.60 -22.96
N TYR A 380 3.01 32.96 -22.66
CA TYR A 380 3.34 31.61 -23.08
C TYR A 380 3.76 30.78 -21.86
N ASN A 381 3.02 29.71 -21.57
CA ASN A 381 3.27 28.85 -20.41
C ASN A 381 3.79 27.50 -20.88
N TYR A 382 5.01 27.17 -20.50
CA TYR A 382 5.67 25.89 -20.75
C TYR A 382 5.79 25.09 -19.46
N ARG A 383 5.72 23.77 -19.56
CA ARG A 383 6.20 22.87 -18.51
C ARG A 383 7.54 22.32 -18.94
N LEU A 384 8.54 22.51 -18.08
CA LEU A 384 9.87 21.93 -18.23
C LEU A 384 9.97 20.68 -17.35
N ALA A 385 10.71 19.69 -17.83
CA ALA A 385 10.98 18.47 -17.09
C ALA A 385 12.41 17.98 -17.34
N LEU A 386 13.03 17.40 -16.33
CA LEU A 386 14.27 16.64 -16.50
C LEU A 386 13.94 15.15 -16.57
N THR A 387 14.42 14.46 -17.60
CA THR A 387 14.20 13.02 -17.77
C THR A 387 15.07 12.20 -16.81
N ASP A 388 14.83 10.89 -16.79
CA ASP A 388 15.52 9.94 -15.90
C ASP A 388 15.40 10.30 -14.41
N GLY A 389 14.36 11.08 -14.07
CA GLY A 389 14.03 11.59 -12.73
C GLY A 389 15.11 12.38 -12.04
N ASN A 390 15.91 13.09 -12.84
CA ASN A 390 16.78 14.14 -12.35
C ASN A 390 15.94 15.35 -11.88
N LEU A 391 16.52 16.22 -11.05
CA LEU A 391 15.77 17.24 -10.32
C LEU A 391 16.35 18.63 -10.61
N PHE A 392 15.48 19.64 -10.68
CA PHE A 392 15.95 21.03 -10.64
C PHE A 392 16.53 21.31 -9.27
N ASN A 393 17.79 21.69 -9.21
CA ASN A 393 18.56 21.90 -8.00
C ASN A 393 18.77 23.40 -7.76
N PRO A 394 18.07 24.00 -6.78
CA PRO A 394 18.27 25.41 -6.42
C PRO A 394 19.69 25.65 -5.93
N GLN A 395 20.35 26.66 -6.48
CA GLN A 395 21.74 26.96 -6.13
C GLN A 395 21.82 27.80 -4.87
N THR A 396 22.84 27.58 -4.04
CA THR A 396 23.04 28.29 -2.77
C THR A 396 23.59 29.71 -2.91
N LYS A 397 23.38 30.35 -4.07
CA LYS A 397 23.78 31.74 -4.37
C LYS A 397 22.56 32.60 -4.72
N GLU A 398 22.71 33.91 -4.68
CA GLU A 398 21.70 34.84 -5.22
C GLU A 398 21.75 34.83 -6.76
N VAL A 399 20.66 35.25 -7.40
CA VAL A 399 20.56 35.43 -8.86
C VAL A 399 21.55 36.50 -9.32
N ASP A 400 22.42 36.16 -10.27
CA ASP A 400 23.33 37.12 -10.88
C ASP A 400 22.58 38.14 -11.76
N GLN A 401 23.06 39.39 -11.79
CA GLN A 401 22.52 40.42 -12.69
C GLN A 401 22.70 39.97 -14.16
N PRO A 402 21.65 40.10 -15.01
CA PRO A 402 21.77 39.79 -16.43
C PRO A 402 22.88 40.60 -17.10
N SER A 403 23.68 39.94 -17.94
CA SER A 403 24.81 40.54 -18.65
C SER A 403 24.64 40.44 -20.16
N VAL A 404 25.06 41.49 -20.87
CA VAL A 404 25.09 41.50 -22.35
C VAL A 404 26.44 40.97 -22.81
N LYS A 405 26.44 39.93 -23.65
CA LYS A 405 27.66 39.24 -24.10
C LYS A 405 28.49 40.04 -25.13
N ASN A 406 27.84 40.83 -25.98
CA ASN A 406 28.51 41.61 -27.02
C ASN A 406 29.05 42.93 -26.44
N PHE A 407 30.38 43.12 -26.52
CA PHE A 407 31.08 44.29 -25.96
C PHE A 407 30.57 45.64 -26.49
N PHE A 408 30.15 45.67 -27.76
CA PHE A 408 29.64 46.89 -28.42
C PHE A 408 28.17 47.21 -28.13
N SER A 409 27.47 46.40 -27.34
CA SER A 409 26.02 46.53 -27.10
C SER A 409 25.64 46.59 -25.62
N ARG A 410 26.57 46.89 -24.71
CA ARG A 410 26.30 47.00 -23.27
C ARG A 410 25.18 47.99 -22.91
N ASP A 411 24.95 49.02 -23.72
CA ASP A 411 23.90 50.04 -23.51
C ASP A 411 22.52 49.65 -24.09
N LEU A 412 22.37 48.44 -24.64
CA LEU A 412 21.12 47.96 -25.26
C LEU A 412 20.13 47.28 -24.31
N LEU A 413 20.52 47.04 -23.04
CA LEU A 413 19.57 46.67 -21.98
C LEU A 413 19.31 47.92 -21.14
N LYS A 414 18.09 48.47 -21.19
CA LYS A 414 17.74 49.73 -20.53
C LYS A 414 17.64 49.55 -19.02
N ASP A 415 16.99 48.48 -18.59
CA ASP A 415 16.75 48.14 -17.20
C ASP A 415 16.49 46.63 -17.05
N TRP A 416 16.62 46.15 -15.81
CA TRP A 416 16.22 44.79 -15.43
C TRP A 416 15.57 44.80 -14.05
N GLY A 417 14.60 43.91 -13.84
CA GLY A 417 13.88 43.79 -12.58
C GLY A 417 13.90 42.36 -12.05
N LEU A 418 13.89 42.23 -10.72
CA LEU A 418 13.77 40.95 -10.02
C LEU A 418 12.71 41.09 -8.91
N THR A 419 11.71 40.20 -8.91
CA THR A 419 10.62 40.27 -7.92
C THR A 419 10.98 39.66 -6.56
N SER A 420 11.95 38.75 -6.48
CA SER A 420 12.43 38.17 -5.21
C SER A 420 13.90 37.74 -5.31
N ARG A 421 14.68 37.90 -4.22
CA ARG A 421 16.05 37.38 -4.10
C ARG A 421 16.08 35.87 -3.80
N ALA A 422 15.36 35.09 -4.59
CA ALA A 422 15.31 33.64 -4.45
C ALA A 422 16.53 32.98 -5.13
N THR A 423 16.78 31.72 -4.80
CA THR A 423 17.87 30.91 -5.36
C THR A 423 17.63 30.57 -6.84
N PRO A 424 18.62 30.68 -7.73
CA PRO A 424 18.46 30.38 -9.15
C PRO A 424 18.36 28.87 -9.38
N VAL A 425 17.51 28.46 -10.33
CA VAL A 425 17.29 27.06 -10.73
C VAL A 425 17.57 26.81 -12.21
N SER A 426 17.78 27.86 -13.00
CA SER A 426 18.29 27.75 -14.37
C SER A 426 19.08 28.98 -14.79
N LYS A 427 19.95 28.80 -15.77
CA LYS A 427 20.53 29.88 -16.57
C LYS A 427 19.73 30.05 -17.87
N PHE A 428 19.62 31.27 -18.38
CA PHE A 428 19.08 31.54 -19.70
C PHE A 428 20.04 32.38 -20.55
N THR A 429 20.00 32.15 -21.85
CA THR A 429 20.65 32.96 -22.88
C THR A 429 19.58 33.37 -23.89
N MET A 430 19.22 34.64 -23.89
CA MET A 430 18.21 35.21 -24.78
C MET A 430 18.90 35.93 -25.94
N ARG A 431 18.49 35.61 -27.16
CA ARG A 431 18.95 36.27 -28.38
C ARG A 431 17.78 36.92 -29.08
N PHE A 432 17.94 38.19 -29.45
CA PHE A 432 16.99 38.91 -30.30
C PHE A 432 17.77 39.86 -31.20
N GLY A 433 17.82 39.53 -32.49
CA GLY A 433 18.69 40.20 -33.46
C GLY A 433 20.16 40.01 -33.09
N ASN A 434 20.89 41.12 -32.95
CA ASN A 434 22.32 41.11 -32.61
C ASN A 434 22.59 41.18 -31.10
N LEU A 435 21.53 41.24 -30.27
CA LEU A 435 21.68 41.26 -28.81
C LEU A 435 21.61 39.84 -28.25
N GLU A 436 22.60 39.51 -27.41
CA GLU A 436 22.63 38.30 -26.60
C GLU A 436 22.75 38.70 -25.12
N VAL A 437 21.75 38.29 -24.34
CA VAL A 437 21.64 38.57 -22.90
C VAL A 437 21.70 37.23 -22.16
N GLU A 438 22.62 37.10 -21.21
CA GLU A 438 22.67 35.96 -20.30
C GLU A 438 22.23 36.36 -18.90
N GLY A 439 21.43 35.53 -18.25
CA GLY A 439 21.04 35.74 -16.86
C GLY A 439 20.61 34.43 -16.20
N GLU A 440 20.15 34.52 -14.96
CA GLU A 440 19.64 33.38 -14.20
C GLU A 440 18.19 33.60 -13.81
N VAL A 441 17.41 32.52 -13.73
CA VAL A 441 16.00 32.58 -13.34
C VAL A 441 15.85 32.04 -11.90
N PRO A 442 15.33 32.85 -10.95
CA PRO A 442 15.00 32.39 -9.61
C PRO A 442 13.86 31.37 -9.61
N LEU A 443 13.83 30.52 -8.58
CA LEU A 443 12.63 29.77 -8.24
C LEU A 443 11.57 30.71 -7.64
N ASP A 444 10.33 30.63 -8.14
CA ASP A 444 9.19 31.43 -7.69
C ASP A 444 9.39 32.96 -7.80
N GLY A 445 10.27 33.38 -8.71
CA GLY A 445 10.52 34.79 -9.03
C GLY A 445 10.38 35.08 -10.53
N THR A 446 10.38 36.38 -10.85
CA THR A 446 10.27 36.89 -12.22
C THR A 446 11.49 37.75 -12.52
N VAL A 447 12.13 37.46 -13.65
CA VAL A 447 13.15 38.32 -14.27
C VAL A 447 12.46 39.16 -15.35
N THR A 448 12.54 40.47 -15.23
CA THR A 448 12.05 41.41 -16.24
C THR A 448 13.23 41.97 -17.00
N LEU A 449 13.20 41.89 -18.32
CA LEU A 449 14.20 42.48 -19.22
C LEU A 449 13.53 43.57 -20.05
N GLU A 450 14.14 44.75 -20.10
CA GLU A 450 13.71 45.87 -20.95
C GLU A 450 14.77 46.16 -22.02
N PRO A 451 14.66 45.54 -23.22
CA PRO A 451 15.48 45.90 -24.36
C PRO A 451 15.31 47.38 -24.70
N LYS A 452 16.42 48.07 -24.98
CA LYS A 452 16.41 49.43 -25.49
C LYS A 452 16.27 49.40 -27.01
N ILE A 453 15.11 49.82 -27.51
CA ILE A 453 14.84 49.99 -28.93
C ILE A 453 14.76 51.47 -29.26
N ASP A 454 15.55 51.89 -30.25
CA ASP A 454 15.55 53.24 -30.80
C ASP A 454 14.93 53.23 -32.20
N LEU A 455 13.73 53.76 -32.31
CA LEU A 455 12.99 53.84 -33.58
C LEU A 455 13.36 55.07 -34.42
N ARG A 456 14.18 56.01 -33.91
CA ARG A 456 14.56 57.24 -34.64
C ARG A 456 15.25 56.98 -35.99
N PRO A 457 16.14 55.97 -36.14
CA PRO A 457 16.71 55.64 -37.45
C PRO A 457 15.66 55.17 -38.45
N LEU A 458 14.68 54.38 -37.99
CA LEU A 458 13.58 53.89 -38.81
C LEU A 458 12.64 55.03 -39.22
N GLU A 459 12.27 55.91 -38.28
CA GLU A 459 11.47 57.11 -38.57
C GLU A 459 12.13 57.95 -39.67
N LYS A 460 13.42 58.26 -39.53
CA LYS A 460 14.18 59.01 -40.56
C LYS A 460 14.24 58.29 -41.91
N SER A 461 14.32 56.95 -41.91
CA SER A 461 14.31 56.16 -43.13
C SER A 461 12.96 56.26 -43.85
N ILE A 462 11.86 56.10 -43.11
CA ILE A 462 10.49 56.21 -43.63
C ILE A 462 10.21 57.64 -44.12
N GLU A 463 10.64 58.67 -43.39
CA GLU A 463 10.51 60.08 -43.82
C GLU A 463 11.22 60.34 -45.16
N ARG A 464 12.43 59.80 -45.36
CA ARG A 464 13.13 59.90 -46.64
C ARG A 464 12.40 59.16 -47.75
N GLN A 465 11.90 57.95 -47.48
CA GLN A 465 11.14 57.17 -48.45
C GLN A 465 9.83 57.85 -48.83
N LEU A 466 9.14 58.45 -47.86
CA LEU A 466 7.91 59.21 -48.06
C LEU A 466 8.19 60.44 -48.92
N SER A 467 9.23 61.21 -48.61
CA SER A 467 9.63 62.37 -49.42
C SER A 467 9.96 61.98 -50.86
N ASN A 468 10.67 60.87 -51.08
CA ASN A 468 10.95 60.38 -52.43
C ASN A 468 9.67 59.94 -53.15
N ALA A 469 8.78 59.21 -52.47
CA ALA A 469 7.52 58.73 -53.05
C ALA A 469 6.55 59.88 -53.37
N GLU A 470 6.53 60.95 -52.56
CA GLU A 470 5.78 62.18 -52.86
C GLU A 470 6.36 62.89 -54.10
N GLY A 471 7.69 62.92 -54.24
CA GLY A 471 8.35 63.41 -55.46
C GLY A 471 7.99 62.59 -56.70
N ASP A 472 8.04 61.25 -56.61
CA ASP A 472 7.65 60.33 -57.68
C ASP A 472 6.18 60.55 -58.11
N LEU A 473 5.29 60.79 -57.14
CA LEU A 473 3.87 61.06 -57.39
C LEU A 473 3.67 62.40 -58.12
N ASP A 474 4.40 63.43 -57.73
CA ASP A 474 4.34 64.75 -58.39
C ASP A 474 4.86 64.66 -59.84
N ASP A 475 5.95 63.92 -60.07
CA ASP A 475 6.45 63.64 -61.42
C ASP A 475 5.42 62.88 -62.27
N ALA A 476 4.85 61.80 -61.73
CA ALA A 476 3.83 61.02 -62.42
C ALA A 476 2.60 61.87 -62.77
N ARG A 477 2.19 62.79 -61.89
CA ARG A 477 1.09 63.75 -62.16
C ARG A 477 1.46 64.76 -63.24
N ARG A 478 2.70 65.25 -63.27
CA ARG A 478 3.19 66.13 -64.35
C ARG A 478 3.17 65.42 -65.71
N ASP A 479 3.70 64.20 -65.76
CA ASP A 479 3.72 63.38 -66.97
C ASP A 479 2.31 63.05 -67.47
N LEU A 480 1.40 62.70 -66.56
CA LEU A 480 -0.01 62.47 -66.88
C LEU A 480 -0.66 63.71 -67.50
N ASN A 481 -0.42 64.89 -66.94
CA ASN A 481 -0.91 66.15 -67.49
C ASN A 481 -0.33 66.43 -68.89
N GLN A 482 0.94 66.11 -69.13
CA GLN A 482 1.57 66.25 -70.44
C GLN A 482 0.99 65.26 -71.45
N ALA A 483 0.76 64.01 -71.06
CA ALA A 483 0.13 62.99 -71.89
C ALA A 483 -1.33 63.34 -72.21
N ALA A 484 -2.09 63.87 -71.25
CA ALA A 484 -3.44 64.37 -71.49
C ALA A 484 -3.46 65.48 -72.55
N ARG A 485 -2.51 66.43 -72.50
CA ARG A 485 -2.34 67.46 -73.56
C ARG A 485 -1.92 66.87 -74.91
N ALA A 486 -1.19 65.75 -74.93
CA ALA A 486 -0.82 65.05 -76.16
C ALA A 486 -2.03 64.34 -76.79
N VAL A 487 -2.89 63.72 -75.99
CA VAL A 487 -4.19 63.17 -76.46
C VAL A 487 -5.05 64.27 -77.06
N GLU A 488 -5.18 65.42 -76.40
CA GLU A 488 -5.94 66.56 -76.93
C GLU A 488 -5.37 67.10 -78.26
N ARG A 489 -4.04 67.06 -78.44
CA ARG A 489 -3.40 67.40 -79.73
C ARG A 489 -3.71 66.36 -80.80
N ALA A 490 -3.49 65.08 -80.52
CA ALA A 490 -3.75 64.00 -81.47
C ALA A 490 -5.23 63.93 -81.88
N ARG A 491 -6.17 64.26 -80.96
CA ARG A 491 -7.60 64.40 -81.29
C ARG A 491 -7.86 65.52 -82.28
N ARG A 492 -7.20 66.68 -82.14
CA ARG A 492 -7.28 67.77 -83.11
C ARG A 492 -6.72 67.36 -84.47
N ASP A 493 -5.58 66.69 -84.49
CA ASP A 493 -4.94 66.22 -85.73
C ASP A 493 -5.81 65.20 -86.48
N VAL A 494 -6.50 64.31 -85.75
CA VAL A 494 -7.50 63.40 -86.32
C VAL A 494 -8.65 64.19 -86.96
N ASN A 495 -9.25 65.14 -86.25
CA ASN A 495 -10.35 65.96 -86.79
C ASN A 495 -9.92 66.74 -88.04
N GLU A 496 -8.72 67.31 -88.05
CA GLU A 496 -8.18 68.04 -89.19
C GLU A 496 -7.93 67.11 -90.40
N ALA A 497 -7.42 65.90 -90.16
CA ALA A 497 -7.23 64.89 -91.19
C ALA A 497 -8.56 64.34 -91.75
N GLU A 498 -9.60 64.25 -90.93
CA GLU A 498 -10.98 63.93 -91.36
C GLU A 498 -11.54 65.02 -92.26
N ASP A 499 -11.44 66.28 -91.84
CA ASP A 499 -11.84 67.46 -92.64
C ASP A 499 -11.10 67.50 -93.98
N ASP A 500 -9.79 67.22 -94.01
CA ASP A 500 -8.99 67.17 -95.23
C ASP A 500 -9.40 66.03 -96.17
N LEU A 501 -9.73 64.86 -95.62
CA LEU A 501 -10.25 63.74 -96.39
C LEU A 501 -11.62 64.09 -96.99
N GLU A 502 -12.49 64.77 -96.25
CA GLU A 502 -13.78 65.25 -96.74
C GLU A 502 -13.60 66.30 -97.85
N ARG A 503 -12.71 67.29 -97.65
CA ARG A 503 -12.33 68.28 -98.68
C ARG A 503 -11.79 67.62 -99.95
N ALA A 504 -10.97 66.58 -99.82
CA ALA A 504 -10.41 65.84 -100.96
C ALA A 504 -11.48 65.03 -101.72
N ARG A 505 -12.50 64.51 -101.02
CA ARG A 505 -13.63 63.77 -101.61
C ARG A 505 -14.64 64.66 -102.33
N ASN A 506 -14.93 65.85 -101.79
CA ASN A 506 -15.98 66.75 -102.29
C ASN A 506 -15.55 67.62 -103.49
N ARG A 507 -14.33 67.45 -104.02
CA ARG A 507 -13.83 68.16 -105.21
C ARG A 507 -14.29 67.48 -106.50
N VAL A 508 -14.68 68.24 -107.54
CA VAL A 508 -15.13 67.68 -108.84
C VAL A 508 -14.25 68.14 -110.00
N PRO A 509 -13.64 67.22 -110.79
CA PRO A 509 -13.56 65.78 -110.51
C PRO A 509 -12.60 65.48 -109.34
N ALA A 510 -12.88 64.44 -108.56
CA ALA A 510 -12.07 64.06 -107.41
C ALA A 510 -10.72 63.46 -107.87
N ASP A 511 -9.63 63.85 -107.21
CA ASP A 511 -8.27 63.34 -107.47
C ASP A 511 -7.99 62.10 -106.60
N PRO A 512 -7.91 60.88 -107.20
CA PRO A 512 -7.71 59.65 -106.45
C PRO A 512 -6.41 59.63 -105.64
N GLY A 513 -5.35 60.30 -106.11
CA GLY A 513 -4.06 60.36 -105.43
C GLY A 513 -4.14 61.18 -104.13
N ARG A 514 -4.87 62.30 -104.14
CA ARG A 514 -5.08 63.11 -102.94
C ARG A 514 -5.97 62.44 -101.92
N VAL A 515 -7.01 61.73 -102.35
CA VAL A 515 -7.88 60.96 -101.43
C VAL A 515 -7.08 59.82 -100.76
N ALA A 516 -6.23 59.12 -101.50
CA ALA A 516 -5.36 58.09 -100.94
C ALA A 516 -4.38 58.65 -99.89
N ASN A 517 -3.75 59.78 -100.18
CA ASN A 517 -2.83 60.45 -99.25
C ASN A 517 -3.54 60.98 -97.99
N ALA A 518 -4.71 61.60 -98.13
CA ALA A 518 -5.51 62.06 -96.98
C ALA A 518 -5.98 60.89 -96.10
N ARG A 519 -6.32 59.75 -96.72
CA ARG A 519 -6.67 58.53 -95.98
C ARG A 519 -5.48 57.92 -95.24
N TYR A 520 -4.29 57.98 -95.82
CA TYR A 520 -3.05 57.57 -95.15
C TYR A 520 -2.72 58.48 -93.97
N ALA A 521 -2.87 59.80 -94.13
CA ALA A 521 -2.69 60.77 -93.05
C ALA A 521 -3.69 60.55 -91.90
N LEU A 522 -4.96 60.30 -92.20
CA LEU A 522 -5.97 59.96 -91.19
C LEU A 522 -5.61 58.68 -90.42
N ASN A 523 -5.19 57.62 -91.11
CA ASN A 523 -4.76 56.38 -90.45
C ASN A 523 -3.57 56.61 -89.51
N ASN A 524 -2.61 57.46 -89.89
CA ASN A 524 -1.48 57.81 -89.04
C ASN A 524 -1.93 58.62 -87.81
N ALA A 525 -2.77 59.65 -88.00
CA ALA A 525 -3.32 60.43 -86.89
C ALA A 525 -4.14 59.57 -85.91
N GLN A 526 -4.92 58.61 -86.41
CA GLN A 526 -5.66 57.66 -85.58
C GLN A 526 -4.73 56.72 -84.80
N ASN A 527 -3.62 56.28 -85.40
CA ASN A 527 -2.61 55.49 -84.70
C ASN A 527 -1.91 56.31 -83.60
N ASP A 528 -1.58 57.57 -83.89
CA ASP A 528 -0.96 58.48 -82.92
C ASP A 528 -1.91 58.77 -81.74
N LEU A 529 -3.21 58.93 -82.00
CA LEU A 529 -4.21 59.05 -80.95
C LEU A 529 -4.27 57.80 -80.06
N ARG A 530 -4.33 56.59 -80.64
CA ARG A 530 -4.31 55.33 -79.86
C ARG A 530 -3.05 55.20 -79.02
N ASN A 531 -1.89 55.58 -79.56
CA ASN A 531 -0.61 55.56 -78.85
C ASN A 531 -0.61 56.57 -77.69
N ALA A 532 -1.15 57.78 -77.91
CA ALA A 532 -1.27 58.80 -76.88
C ALA A 532 -2.24 58.38 -75.76
N GLU A 533 -3.38 57.78 -76.10
CA GLU A 533 -4.36 57.25 -75.13
C GLU A 533 -3.78 56.08 -74.33
N ALA A 534 -3.06 55.15 -74.98
CA ALA A 534 -2.37 54.07 -74.30
C ALA A 534 -1.30 54.58 -73.32
N ASN A 535 -0.52 55.60 -73.72
CA ASN A 535 0.47 56.21 -72.84
C ASN A 535 -0.18 56.94 -71.64
N LYS A 536 -1.29 57.64 -71.86
CA LYS A 536 -2.08 58.28 -70.79
C LYS A 536 -2.58 57.24 -69.78
N ASN A 537 -3.21 56.16 -70.24
CA ASN A 537 -3.72 55.10 -69.36
C ASN A 537 -2.61 54.45 -68.52
N ARG A 538 -1.43 54.24 -69.11
CA ARG A 538 -0.25 53.74 -68.38
C ARG A 538 0.18 54.69 -67.26
N LEU A 539 0.17 56.00 -67.52
CA LEU A 539 0.52 57.02 -66.53
C LEU A 539 -0.56 57.18 -65.45
N GLU A 540 -1.85 56.99 -65.77
CA GLU A 540 -2.93 56.94 -64.78
C GLU A 540 -2.70 55.80 -63.77
N GLN A 541 -2.34 54.60 -64.24
CA GLN A 541 -1.98 53.47 -63.38
C GLN A 541 -0.73 53.76 -62.53
N GLN A 542 0.25 54.47 -63.09
CA GLN A 542 1.46 54.86 -62.35
C GLN A 542 1.16 55.86 -61.22
N VAL A 543 0.26 56.82 -61.45
CA VAL A 543 -0.24 57.73 -60.41
C VAL A 543 -0.94 56.93 -59.31
N GLU A 544 -1.86 56.03 -59.64
CA GLU A 544 -2.57 55.21 -58.65
C GLU A 544 -1.62 54.38 -57.78
N ASN A 545 -0.61 53.75 -58.39
CA ASN A 545 0.40 52.97 -57.66
C ASN A 545 1.27 53.86 -56.74
N SER A 546 1.59 55.07 -57.19
CA SER A 546 2.37 56.04 -56.41
C SER A 546 1.55 56.58 -55.22
N GLU A 547 0.26 56.86 -55.41
CA GLU A 547 -0.66 57.26 -54.34
C GLU A 547 -0.80 56.15 -53.28
N LYS A 548 -0.95 54.89 -53.69
CA LYS A 548 -0.96 53.73 -52.79
C LYS A 548 0.33 53.66 -51.96
N ARG A 549 1.50 53.83 -52.59
CA ARG A 549 2.81 53.81 -51.91
C ARG A 549 2.94 54.94 -50.87
N VAL A 550 2.52 56.15 -51.22
CA VAL A 550 2.49 57.30 -50.28
C VAL A 550 1.55 57.03 -49.11
N SER A 551 0.36 56.49 -49.38
CA SER A 551 -0.61 56.13 -48.34
C SER A 551 -0.05 55.09 -47.35
N THR A 552 0.61 54.05 -47.85
CA THR A 552 1.26 53.03 -47.02
C THR A 552 2.34 53.64 -46.14
N LEU A 553 3.26 54.42 -46.72
CA LEU A 553 4.36 55.05 -45.97
C LEU A 553 3.87 56.03 -44.89
N ARG A 554 2.75 56.73 -45.13
CA ARG A 554 2.10 57.56 -44.09
C ARG A 554 1.52 56.72 -42.95
N GLY A 555 0.95 55.57 -43.28
CA GLY A 555 0.48 54.59 -42.29
C GLY A 555 1.63 54.09 -41.42
N ASP A 556 2.72 53.63 -42.05
CA ASP A 556 3.91 53.13 -41.37
C ASP A 556 4.54 54.21 -40.46
N LEU A 557 4.63 55.45 -40.94
CA LEU A 557 5.14 56.58 -40.14
C LEU A 557 4.27 56.86 -38.91
N SER A 558 2.95 56.80 -39.07
CA SER A 558 2.00 56.96 -37.96
C SER A 558 2.17 55.86 -36.91
N GLU A 559 2.35 54.61 -37.33
CA GLU A 559 2.59 53.47 -36.44
C GLU A 559 3.93 53.59 -35.69
N VAL A 560 5.01 53.95 -36.39
CA VAL A 560 6.33 54.15 -35.76
C VAL A 560 6.27 55.27 -34.73
N ARG A 561 5.60 56.39 -35.03
CA ARG A 561 5.43 57.51 -34.11
C ARG A 561 4.58 57.15 -32.89
N ALA A 562 3.52 56.37 -33.06
CA ALA A 562 2.70 55.89 -31.95
C ALA A 562 3.47 54.96 -31.00
N ASN A 563 4.46 54.23 -31.51
CA ASN A 563 5.30 53.32 -30.72
C ASN A 563 6.58 53.98 -30.17
N MET A 564 6.85 55.25 -30.47
CA MET A 564 8.02 55.94 -29.94
C MET A 564 7.98 56.07 -28.41
N GLY A 565 9.09 55.74 -27.76
CA GLY A 565 9.23 55.79 -26.30
C GLY A 565 8.67 54.58 -25.55
N ILE A 566 7.88 53.72 -26.22
CA ILE A 566 7.38 52.46 -25.67
C ILE A 566 8.51 51.41 -25.80
N GLN A 567 8.97 50.89 -24.67
CA GLN A 567 9.97 49.82 -24.65
C GLN A 567 9.26 48.46 -24.48
N PRO A 568 9.72 47.42 -25.19
CA PRO A 568 9.24 46.06 -24.94
C PRO A 568 9.68 45.61 -23.54
N LYS A 569 8.86 44.79 -22.89
CA LYS A 569 9.24 44.10 -21.66
C LYS A 569 9.08 42.61 -21.81
N ILE A 570 10.04 41.87 -21.30
CA ILE A 570 10.05 40.42 -21.33
C ILE A 570 10.12 39.94 -19.89
N ASN A 571 9.04 39.33 -19.42
CA ASN A 571 8.97 38.74 -18.09
C ASN A 571 9.17 37.24 -18.19
N ILE A 572 10.20 36.73 -17.54
CA ILE A 572 10.54 35.31 -17.46
C ILE A 572 10.29 34.87 -16.02
N THR A 573 9.31 34.00 -15.82
CA THR A 573 8.91 33.53 -14.49
C THR A 573 9.01 32.02 -14.44
N MET A 574 9.62 31.47 -13.40
CA MET A 574 9.67 30.03 -13.20
C MET A 574 9.11 29.65 -11.83
N LYS A 575 8.19 28.69 -11.81
CA LYS A 575 7.44 28.28 -10.63
C LYS A 575 7.34 26.77 -10.52
N ASN A 576 6.99 26.29 -9.33
CA ASN A 576 6.58 24.91 -9.16
C ASN A 576 5.20 24.65 -9.82
N PRO A 577 4.97 23.47 -10.41
CA PRO A 577 3.68 23.12 -11.01
C PRO A 577 2.66 22.81 -9.92
N VAL A 578 1.65 23.66 -9.73
CA VAL A 578 0.63 23.51 -8.67
C VAL A 578 -0.76 23.27 -9.27
N LYS A 579 -1.53 22.32 -8.72
CA LYS A 579 -2.98 22.21 -9.01
C LYS A 579 -3.73 23.29 -8.22
N ALA A 580 -4.83 23.81 -8.77
CA ALA A 580 -5.63 24.81 -8.07
C ALA A 580 -6.08 24.29 -6.69
N GLY A 581 -5.62 24.96 -5.62
CA GLY A 581 -5.93 24.61 -4.23
C GLY A 581 -4.85 23.80 -3.47
N ASP A 582 -3.80 23.33 -4.14
CA ASP A 582 -2.72 22.55 -3.51
C ASP A 582 -1.56 23.44 -3.01
N ASN A 583 -0.78 22.93 -2.04
CA ASN A 583 0.40 23.61 -1.51
C ASN A 583 1.57 23.51 -2.51
N PRO A 584 2.22 24.63 -2.92
CA PRO A 584 3.37 24.64 -3.82
C PRO A 584 4.57 23.80 -3.36
N GLU A 585 4.70 23.53 -2.06
CA GLU A 585 5.79 22.71 -1.49
C GLU A 585 5.63 21.20 -1.76
N ASN A 586 4.44 20.75 -2.19
CA ASN A 586 4.11 19.34 -2.42
C ASN A 586 4.16 18.92 -3.89
N THR A 587 5.05 19.53 -4.67
CA THR A 587 5.15 19.32 -6.12
C THR A 587 6.39 18.50 -6.50
N ASN A 588 6.39 17.91 -7.71
CA ASN A 588 7.51 17.11 -8.17
C ASN A 588 8.69 18.00 -8.58
N ALA A 589 9.84 17.83 -7.93
CA ALA A 589 11.03 18.65 -8.17
C ALA A 589 11.68 18.43 -9.55
N SER A 590 11.35 17.35 -10.27
CA SER A 590 11.76 17.14 -11.67
C SER A 590 11.10 18.11 -12.65
N PHE A 591 10.04 18.82 -12.23
CA PHE A 591 9.22 19.67 -13.09
C PHE A 591 9.22 21.12 -12.64
N LYS A 592 9.13 22.04 -13.60
CA LYS A 592 8.97 23.49 -13.39
C LYS A 592 8.05 24.08 -14.47
N ASP A 593 7.19 25.00 -14.08
CA ASP A 593 6.37 25.77 -15.02
C ASP A 593 7.10 27.08 -15.33
N LEU A 594 7.39 27.27 -16.62
CA LEU A 594 8.04 28.45 -17.18
C LEU A 594 6.99 29.32 -17.88
N GLU A 595 6.83 30.54 -17.42
CA GLU A 595 6.00 31.56 -18.03
C GLU A 595 6.88 32.63 -18.68
N ILE A 596 6.71 32.84 -19.98
CA ILE A 596 7.32 33.94 -20.74
C ILE A 596 6.19 34.87 -21.16
N LYS A 597 6.26 36.12 -20.74
CA LYS A 597 5.29 37.17 -21.12
C LYS A 597 6.00 38.31 -21.82
N PHE A 598 5.56 38.61 -23.05
CA PHE A 598 5.97 39.78 -23.80
C PHE A 598 4.93 40.89 -23.64
N GLU A 599 5.39 42.06 -23.21
CA GLU A 599 4.61 43.30 -23.18
C GLU A 599 5.17 44.24 -24.23
N ASN A 600 4.27 44.90 -24.98
CA ASN A 600 4.62 45.76 -26.11
C ASN A 600 5.50 45.05 -27.16
N SER A 601 5.22 43.77 -27.45
CA SER A 601 5.98 42.97 -28.43
C SER A 601 6.02 43.58 -29.83
N ASN A 602 5.04 44.42 -30.18
CA ASN A 602 4.98 45.13 -31.46
C ASN A 602 6.13 46.13 -31.62
N ALA A 603 6.70 46.64 -30.52
CA ALA A 603 7.85 47.53 -30.54
C ALA A 603 9.18 46.78 -30.78
N LEU A 604 9.19 45.45 -30.75
CA LEU A 604 10.38 44.62 -30.95
C LEU A 604 10.75 44.49 -32.44
N VAL A 605 11.20 45.60 -33.04
CA VAL A 605 11.59 45.69 -34.45
C VAL A 605 13.06 46.07 -34.62
N ASN A 606 13.65 45.69 -35.76
CA ASN A 606 15.01 46.08 -36.14
C ASN A 606 15.03 47.50 -36.78
N SER A 607 16.21 47.96 -37.20
CA SER A 607 16.39 49.26 -37.86
C SER A 607 15.62 49.41 -39.18
N ASN A 608 15.14 48.31 -39.76
CA ASN A 608 14.40 48.27 -41.01
C ASN A 608 12.88 48.16 -40.76
N GLY A 609 12.43 48.13 -39.51
CA GLY A 609 11.02 47.97 -39.15
C GLY A 609 10.53 46.52 -39.16
N GLU A 610 11.42 45.55 -39.38
CA GLU A 610 11.07 44.13 -39.38
C GLU A 610 11.04 43.61 -37.94
N ARG A 611 10.03 42.81 -37.60
CA ARG A 611 9.93 42.18 -36.28
C ARG A 611 11.09 41.22 -36.04
N VAL A 612 11.66 41.28 -34.85
CA VAL A 612 12.84 40.50 -34.49
C VAL A 612 12.43 39.14 -33.90
N PRO A 613 12.92 38.00 -34.42
CA PRO A 613 12.72 36.72 -33.76
C PRO A 613 13.50 36.66 -32.45
N VAL A 614 12.92 36.00 -31.45
CA VAL A 614 13.54 35.81 -30.14
C VAL A 614 13.82 34.34 -29.93
N SER A 615 15.04 33.98 -29.56
CA SER A 615 15.36 32.63 -29.10
C SER A 615 15.80 32.65 -27.64
N PHE A 616 15.27 31.73 -26.84
CA PHE A 616 15.64 31.53 -25.44
C PHE A 616 16.29 30.18 -25.28
N GLU A 617 17.58 30.13 -25.01
CA GLU A 617 18.26 28.93 -24.57
C GLU A 617 18.21 28.87 -23.04
N PHE A 618 17.79 27.74 -22.49
CA PHE A 618 17.75 27.44 -21.06
C PHE A 618 18.77 26.37 -20.75
N GLU A 619 19.44 26.52 -19.62
CA GLU A 619 20.30 25.51 -19.02
C GLU A 619 19.78 25.25 -17.61
N ALA A 620 19.16 24.08 -17.41
CA ALA A 620 18.64 23.70 -16.11
C ALA A 620 19.78 23.36 -15.16
N PHE A 621 19.74 23.91 -13.95
CA PHE A 621 20.63 23.49 -12.87
C PHE A 621 20.10 22.19 -12.30
N ASP A 622 20.76 21.10 -12.63
CA ASP A 622 20.40 19.77 -12.15
C ASP A 622 21.24 19.37 -10.92
N VAL A 623 21.11 18.13 -10.46
CA VAL A 623 21.87 17.62 -9.30
C VAL A 623 23.39 17.63 -9.52
N ALA A 624 23.88 17.78 -10.76
CA ALA A 624 25.29 17.91 -11.05
C ALA A 624 25.81 19.34 -10.88
N TYR A 625 24.96 20.33 -10.60
CA TYR A 625 25.36 21.71 -10.38
C TYR A 625 25.64 22.00 -8.91
N TYR A 626 26.74 22.71 -8.64
CA TYR A 626 27.06 23.26 -7.33
C TYR A 626 27.56 24.70 -7.46
N LYS A 627 26.88 25.63 -6.78
CA LYS A 627 27.16 27.07 -6.82
C LYS A 627 27.18 27.65 -8.25
N GLY A 628 26.32 27.14 -9.13
CA GLY A 628 26.23 27.55 -10.54
C GLY A 628 27.26 26.90 -11.46
N TYR A 629 28.14 26.04 -10.96
CA TYR A 629 29.10 25.31 -11.78
C TYR A 629 28.61 23.87 -12.02
N SER A 630 28.59 23.47 -13.29
CA SER A 630 28.32 22.07 -13.67
C SER A 630 29.52 21.19 -13.34
N MET A 631 29.29 20.09 -12.61
CA MET A 631 30.26 19.00 -12.49
C MET A 631 30.36 18.15 -13.77
N ARG A 632 29.53 18.42 -14.79
CA ARG A 632 29.52 17.76 -16.11
C ARG A 632 29.56 18.81 -17.24
N PRO A 633 30.63 19.60 -17.37
CA PRO A 633 30.71 20.69 -18.35
C PRO A 633 30.68 20.21 -19.81
N TRP A 634 30.92 18.92 -20.06
CA TRP A 634 30.83 18.33 -21.40
C TRP A 634 29.40 17.92 -21.81
N SER A 635 28.44 17.91 -20.88
CA SER A 635 27.06 17.54 -21.17
C SER A 635 26.24 18.77 -21.57
N ASN A 636 25.56 18.69 -22.71
CA ASN A 636 24.58 19.68 -23.15
C ASN A 636 23.13 19.16 -22.97
N ASN A 637 22.95 18.04 -22.26
CA ASN A 637 21.66 17.38 -22.16
C ASN A 637 20.64 18.21 -21.36
N ASN A 638 21.11 18.98 -20.39
CA ASN A 638 20.33 19.90 -19.56
C ASN A 638 20.02 21.24 -20.25
N ARG A 639 20.39 21.41 -21.53
CA ARG A 639 20.11 22.62 -22.32
C ARG A 639 18.94 22.44 -23.28
N GLY A 640 18.14 23.47 -23.50
CA GLY A 640 17.05 23.45 -24.47
C GLY A 640 16.66 24.86 -24.92
N ALA A 641 16.22 25.01 -26.15
CA ALA A 641 15.88 26.30 -26.74
C ALA A 641 14.39 26.42 -27.06
N LEU A 642 13.82 27.60 -26.82
CA LEU A 642 12.53 28.03 -27.33
C LEU A 642 12.75 29.09 -28.41
N VAL A 643 12.01 29.01 -29.50
CA VAL A 643 12.10 29.96 -30.61
C VAL A 643 10.74 30.62 -30.80
N PHE A 644 10.73 31.94 -30.80
CA PHE A 644 9.57 32.81 -30.98
C PHE A 644 9.75 33.53 -32.33
N ARG A 645 9.07 33.04 -33.35
CA ARG A 645 9.05 33.64 -34.68
C ARG A 645 7.89 34.62 -34.78
N PRO A 646 8.09 35.85 -35.28
CA PRO A 646 6.98 36.79 -35.45
C PRO A 646 5.90 36.20 -36.36
N ASP A 647 4.65 36.21 -35.92
CA ASP A 647 3.50 35.77 -36.72
C ASP A 647 2.27 36.64 -36.39
N GLY A 648 1.84 37.45 -37.35
CA GLY A 648 0.81 38.46 -37.17
C GLY A 648 1.05 39.37 -35.95
N GLY A 649 0.03 39.52 -35.10
CA GLY A 649 0.10 40.32 -33.87
C GLY A 649 0.89 39.67 -32.71
N GLY A 650 1.41 38.45 -32.86
CA GLY A 650 2.12 37.72 -31.80
C GLY A 650 3.34 36.94 -32.32
N PHE A 651 3.63 35.81 -31.68
CA PHE A 651 4.66 34.88 -32.11
C PHE A 651 4.11 33.48 -32.39
N ASP A 652 4.59 32.86 -33.47
CA ASP A 652 4.62 31.41 -33.64
C ASP A 652 5.75 30.83 -32.78
N VAL A 653 5.46 29.77 -32.05
CA VAL A 653 6.33 29.28 -30.96
C VAL A 653 6.54 27.78 -31.05
N SER A 654 7.72 27.33 -30.65
CA SER A 654 8.00 25.90 -30.57
C SER A 654 7.07 25.23 -29.55
N GLN A 655 6.46 24.11 -29.93
CA GLN A 655 5.58 23.32 -29.06
C GLN A 655 6.37 22.59 -27.97
N THR A 656 7.64 22.29 -28.26
CA THR A 656 8.59 21.64 -27.36
C THR A 656 9.89 22.44 -27.28
N LEU A 657 10.77 22.05 -26.35
CA LEU A 657 12.15 22.53 -26.36
C LEU A 657 12.91 21.94 -27.56
N LEU A 658 13.77 22.76 -28.14
CA LEU A 658 14.66 22.40 -29.24
C LEU A 658 16.08 22.16 -28.72
N ASP A 659 16.84 21.28 -29.36
CA ASP A 659 18.26 21.11 -29.10
C ASP A 659 19.11 22.16 -29.85
N SER A 660 20.43 22.09 -29.72
CA SER A 660 21.37 23.00 -30.41
C SER A 660 21.34 22.88 -31.94
N ARG A 661 20.68 21.86 -32.50
CA ARG A 661 20.50 21.62 -33.93
C ARG A 661 19.08 21.99 -34.40
N GLY A 662 18.23 22.51 -33.51
CA GLY A 662 16.85 22.86 -33.81
C GLY A 662 15.88 21.68 -33.87
N GLN A 663 16.27 20.50 -33.39
CA GLN A 663 15.42 19.30 -33.31
C GLN A 663 14.63 19.28 -32.00
N SER A 664 13.41 18.75 -32.02
CA SER A 664 12.59 18.60 -30.81
C SER A 664 13.26 17.67 -29.80
N LYS A 665 13.34 18.10 -28.53
CA LYS A 665 13.80 17.27 -27.40
C LYS A 665 12.70 16.35 -26.84
N GLY A 666 11.55 16.26 -27.51
CA GLY A 666 10.43 15.41 -27.08
C GLY A 666 9.51 16.08 -26.06
N GLY A 667 8.51 15.32 -25.61
CA GLY A 667 7.50 15.75 -24.64
C GLY A 667 7.95 15.58 -23.18
N LEU A 668 7.00 15.76 -22.27
CA LEU A 668 7.21 15.47 -20.85
C LEU A 668 7.44 13.97 -20.63
N PRO A 669 8.24 13.56 -19.64
CA PRO A 669 8.53 12.15 -19.37
C PRO A 669 7.26 11.37 -19.00
N ASP A 670 7.06 10.21 -19.64
CA ASP A 670 5.92 9.34 -19.43
C ASP A 670 5.97 8.64 -18.05
N GLY A 671 4.84 8.64 -17.33
CA GLY A 671 4.68 7.90 -16.07
C GLY A 671 5.15 8.61 -14.80
N GLU A 672 5.63 9.86 -14.87
CA GLU A 672 5.90 10.71 -13.70
C GLU A 672 4.82 11.80 -13.58
N ASP A 673 4.15 11.88 -12.43
CA ASP A 673 3.15 12.92 -12.16
C ASP A 673 3.86 14.21 -11.70
N PRO A 674 3.69 15.35 -12.42
CA PRO A 674 4.31 16.62 -12.05
C PRO A 674 3.81 17.18 -10.70
N PHE A 675 2.66 16.70 -10.22
CA PHE A 675 2.01 17.18 -9.00
C PHE A 675 2.27 16.31 -7.78
N VAL A 676 3.04 15.21 -7.90
CA VAL A 676 3.35 14.32 -6.78
C VAL A 676 4.77 14.57 -6.30
N ASN A 677 4.90 15.09 -5.07
CA ASN A 677 6.19 15.16 -4.39
C ASN A 677 6.67 13.74 -4.01
N LEU A 678 7.49 13.15 -4.86
CA LEU A 678 8.16 11.87 -4.63
C LEU A 678 8.97 11.88 -3.34
N ASP A 679 9.56 13.01 -2.97
CA ASP A 679 10.31 13.15 -1.73
C ASP A 679 9.43 12.94 -0.50
N LEU A 680 8.24 13.54 -0.47
CA LEU A 680 7.26 13.36 0.61
C LEU A 680 6.65 11.96 0.58
N ALA A 681 6.29 11.46 -0.62
CA ALA A 681 5.77 10.11 -0.81
C ALA A 681 6.79 9.05 -0.35
N CYS A 682 8.08 9.32 -0.53
CA CYS A 682 9.16 8.44 -0.13
C CYS A 682 9.71 8.75 1.29
N LYS A 683 9.45 9.93 1.90
CA LYS A 683 9.94 10.26 3.26
C LYS A 683 9.30 9.36 4.34
N THR A 684 8.11 8.85 4.10
CA THR A 684 7.49 7.80 4.94
C THR A 684 8.24 6.46 4.93
N LEU A 685 9.23 6.26 4.05
CA LEU A 685 10.14 5.09 4.01
C LEU A 685 11.43 5.29 4.84
N GLY A 686 11.71 6.50 5.34
CA GLY A 686 13.08 6.99 5.49
C GLY A 686 13.60 7.28 6.90
N THR A 687 13.17 6.56 7.95
CA THR A 687 13.94 6.45 9.20
C THR A 687 13.72 5.09 9.83
N ASN A 688 14.58 4.11 9.46
CA ASN A 688 15.13 3.06 10.32
C ASN A 688 15.80 2.00 9.42
N THR A 689 17.12 2.09 9.30
CA THR A 689 18.03 1.22 8.54
C THR A 689 18.22 -0.17 9.16
N SER A 690 17.21 -0.69 9.86
CA SER A 690 17.19 -2.08 10.31
C SER A 690 16.25 -2.91 9.43
N ALA A 691 16.70 -4.08 8.98
CA ALA A 691 15.87 -5.06 8.27
C ALA A 691 14.60 -5.47 9.05
N PHE A 692 14.52 -5.11 10.34
CA PHE A 692 13.40 -5.29 11.25
C PHE A 692 13.09 -3.98 12.02
N ALA A 693 12.58 -2.95 11.34
CA ALA A 693 12.16 -1.73 12.02
C ALA A 693 10.85 -1.97 12.80
N GLY A 694 10.69 -1.37 13.98
CA GLY A 694 9.50 -1.59 14.79
C GLY A 694 8.29 -0.78 14.32
N THR A 695 7.10 -1.40 14.26
CA THR A 695 5.82 -0.73 13.91
C THR A 695 4.91 -0.54 15.13
N ASP A 696 3.92 0.36 15.00
CA ASP A 696 2.83 0.47 15.97
C ASP A 696 2.08 -0.88 16.10
N TRP A 697 1.81 -1.26 17.34
CA TRP A 697 1.05 -2.45 17.74
C TRP A 697 -0.39 -2.48 17.19
N SER A 698 -0.95 -1.32 16.84
CA SER A 698 -2.30 -1.21 16.26
C SER A 698 -2.34 -1.49 14.75
N LYS A 699 -1.20 -1.46 14.06
CA LYS A 699 -1.15 -1.58 12.60
C LYS A 699 -1.40 -3.02 12.16
N SER A 700 -2.53 -3.36 11.54
CA SER A 700 -2.71 -4.71 10.98
C SER A 700 -1.79 -4.93 9.76
N PHE A 701 -1.17 -6.11 9.68
CA PHE A 701 -0.40 -6.56 8.51
C PHE A 701 -1.19 -7.53 7.64
N ALA A 702 -2.41 -7.87 8.07
CA ALA A 702 -3.28 -8.82 7.43
C ALA A 702 -3.49 -8.55 5.92
N PRO A 703 -3.63 -7.29 5.43
CA PRO A 703 -3.74 -7.02 4.00
C PRO A 703 -2.56 -7.54 3.16
N ASN A 704 -1.37 -7.61 3.75
CA ASN A 704 -0.13 -8.07 3.11
C ASN A 704 0.15 -9.56 3.34
N SER A 705 -0.78 -10.32 3.95
CA SER A 705 -0.56 -11.73 4.30
C SER A 705 -0.09 -12.56 3.10
N LYS A 706 -0.70 -12.39 1.92
CA LYS A 706 -0.26 -13.10 0.70
C LYS A 706 1.21 -12.87 0.37
N HIS A 707 1.71 -11.66 0.57
CA HIS A 707 3.11 -11.32 0.33
C HIS A 707 4.02 -11.80 1.46
N SER A 708 3.63 -11.56 2.71
CA SER A 708 4.37 -12.00 3.90
C SER A 708 4.56 -13.52 3.94
N TRP A 709 3.60 -14.29 3.44
CA TRP A 709 3.68 -15.74 3.34
C TRP A 709 4.33 -16.23 2.04
N SER A 710 4.44 -15.45 0.96
CA SER A 710 5.08 -15.91 -0.28
C SER A 710 6.60 -15.80 -0.24
N PHE A 711 7.16 -14.87 0.54
CA PHE A 711 8.56 -14.43 0.46
C PHE A 711 9.00 -13.98 -0.95
N THR A 712 8.04 -13.65 -1.82
CA THR A 712 8.29 -13.18 -3.19
C THR A 712 7.25 -12.18 -3.65
N ASN A 713 7.69 -11.17 -4.41
CA ASN A 713 6.81 -10.16 -5.02
C ASN A 713 6.07 -10.70 -6.25
N LYS A 714 6.41 -11.91 -6.72
CA LYS A 714 5.86 -12.53 -7.92
C LYS A 714 4.82 -13.58 -7.54
N TYR A 715 3.63 -13.12 -7.18
CA TYR A 715 2.51 -13.98 -6.77
C TYR A 715 2.15 -15.03 -7.84
N ASP A 716 2.39 -14.71 -9.12
CA ASP A 716 2.09 -15.57 -10.27
C ASP A 716 3.13 -16.67 -10.54
N ASP A 717 4.30 -16.65 -9.89
CA ASP A 717 5.40 -17.62 -10.11
C ASP A 717 5.25 -18.92 -9.29
N ARG A 718 4.13 -19.10 -8.58
CA ARG A 718 3.92 -20.25 -7.68
C ARG A 718 3.71 -21.54 -8.47
N LYS A 719 4.51 -22.55 -8.14
CA LYS A 719 4.44 -23.90 -8.73
C LYS A 719 3.65 -24.84 -7.85
N ASP A 720 3.14 -25.90 -8.46
CA ASP A 720 2.59 -27.04 -7.73
C ASP A 720 3.73 -27.77 -7.00
N LEU A 721 3.47 -28.14 -5.75
CA LEU A 721 4.37 -28.93 -4.92
C LEU A 721 3.95 -30.39 -5.01
N ILE A 722 4.78 -31.22 -5.64
CA ILE A 722 4.55 -32.66 -5.76
C ILE A 722 5.32 -33.40 -4.66
N LEU A 723 4.60 -34.12 -3.81
CA LEU A 723 5.13 -34.91 -2.70
C LEU A 723 5.01 -36.41 -3.06
N ASN A 724 6.13 -37.03 -3.45
CA ASN A 724 6.20 -38.42 -3.94
C ASN A 724 7.16 -39.31 -3.11
N ALA A 725 7.37 -40.56 -3.54
CA ALA A 725 8.23 -41.55 -2.87
C ALA A 725 9.68 -41.10 -2.62
N GLY A 726 10.21 -40.12 -3.35
CA GLY A 726 11.54 -39.56 -3.08
C GLY A 726 11.65 -38.85 -1.73
N ASN A 727 10.51 -38.47 -1.13
CA ASN A 727 10.41 -37.73 0.13
C ASN A 727 9.74 -38.55 1.26
N ALA A 728 9.37 -39.82 0.99
CA ALA A 728 8.71 -40.71 1.93
C ALA A 728 9.70 -41.74 2.52
N TYR A 729 9.48 -42.09 3.78
CA TYR A 729 10.23 -43.10 4.54
C TYR A 729 10.64 -44.33 3.71
N ALA A 730 11.93 -44.68 3.76
CA ALA A 730 12.41 -46.00 3.38
C ALA A 730 12.28 -46.95 4.58
N PRO A 731 11.61 -48.11 4.48
CA PRO A 731 11.77 -49.17 5.47
C PRO A 731 13.25 -49.59 5.56
N ALA A 732 13.65 -50.19 6.69
CA ALA A 732 15.03 -50.63 6.90
C ALA A 732 15.51 -51.48 5.70
N GLY A 733 16.43 -50.91 4.90
CA GLY A 733 16.94 -51.50 3.65
C GLY A 733 16.53 -50.81 2.33
N GLY A 734 15.70 -49.77 2.34
CA GLY A 734 15.31 -49.01 1.13
C GLY A 734 16.12 -47.74 0.85
N SER A 735 16.18 -47.32 -0.42
CA SER A 735 16.93 -46.15 -0.91
C SER A 735 16.06 -44.88 -1.05
N GLY A 736 15.60 -44.31 0.07
CA GLY A 736 14.86 -43.03 0.08
C GLY A 736 15.31 -42.11 1.22
N THR A 737 15.40 -40.80 0.96
CA THR A 737 15.77 -39.79 1.97
C THR A 737 14.54 -38.95 2.34
N ALA A 738 13.93 -39.20 3.50
CA ALA A 738 12.82 -38.37 3.98
C ALA A 738 13.31 -36.95 4.31
N VAL A 739 12.63 -35.92 3.76
CA VAL A 739 12.96 -34.50 3.95
C VAL A 739 11.81 -33.79 4.67
N PHE A 740 12.16 -32.88 5.58
CA PHE A 740 11.18 -31.96 6.18
C PHE A 740 11.02 -30.72 5.31
N HIS A 741 9.83 -30.54 4.75
CA HIS A 741 9.54 -29.43 3.84
C HIS A 741 9.13 -28.17 4.62
N VAL A 742 9.65 -27.01 4.24
CA VAL A 742 9.14 -25.70 4.69
C VAL A 742 8.81 -24.91 3.44
N VAL A 743 7.52 -24.80 3.13
CA VAL A 743 7.02 -24.20 1.88
C VAL A 743 6.08 -23.06 2.23
N SER A 744 6.43 -21.88 1.73
CA SER A 744 5.84 -20.60 2.10
C SER A 744 4.50 -20.33 1.42
N MET A 745 4.37 -20.66 0.12
CA MET A 745 3.10 -20.68 -0.61
C MET A 745 3.22 -21.50 -1.91
N ALA A 746 2.46 -22.58 -2.03
CA ALA A 746 2.32 -23.40 -3.24
C ALA A 746 0.91 -23.25 -3.83
N LYS A 747 0.78 -23.39 -5.15
CA LYS A 747 -0.53 -23.36 -5.83
C LYS A 747 -1.33 -24.60 -5.43
N THR A 748 -0.86 -25.78 -5.84
CA THR A 748 -1.42 -27.06 -5.39
C THR A 748 -0.36 -27.88 -4.69
N CYS A 749 -0.66 -28.37 -3.49
CA CYS A 749 0.15 -29.39 -2.82
C CYS A 749 -0.44 -30.77 -3.14
N ILE A 750 0.25 -31.55 -3.97
CA ILE A 750 -0.20 -32.85 -4.46
C ILE A 750 0.56 -33.93 -3.70
N ILE A 751 -0.14 -34.68 -2.87
CA ILE A 751 0.39 -35.88 -2.20
C ILE A 751 0.11 -37.08 -3.10
N GLU A 752 1.16 -37.59 -3.72
CA GLU A 752 1.08 -38.74 -4.63
C GLU A 752 0.83 -40.05 -3.89
N SER A 753 0.29 -41.03 -4.63
CA SER A 753 0.03 -42.39 -4.14
C SER A 753 1.27 -43.08 -3.57
N SER A 754 2.44 -42.68 -4.06
CA SER A 754 3.75 -43.24 -3.71
C SER A 754 4.32 -42.72 -2.38
N ALA A 755 3.79 -41.64 -1.81
CA ALA A 755 4.34 -41.01 -0.60
C ALA A 755 3.65 -41.49 0.69
N ASN A 756 4.29 -42.36 1.48
CA ASN A 756 3.69 -42.89 2.73
C ASN A 756 3.90 -42.01 3.97
N LEU A 757 4.90 -41.13 3.95
CA LEU A 757 5.16 -40.14 5.00
C LEU A 757 5.35 -38.77 4.34
N VAL A 758 4.58 -37.78 4.79
CA VAL A 758 4.74 -36.38 4.43
C VAL A 758 5.08 -35.61 5.69
N SER A 759 6.17 -34.86 5.67
CA SER A 759 6.55 -34.03 6.82
C SER A 759 6.90 -32.62 6.39
N GLY A 760 6.34 -31.63 7.09
CA GLY A 760 6.64 -30.25 6.78
C GLY A 760 5.62 -29.22 7.24
N PHE A 761 5.99 -27.97 7.06
CA PHE A 761 5.13 -26.82 7.18
C PHE A 761 4.81 -26.29 5.78
N LEU A 762 3.56 -26.42 5.37
CA LEU A 762 3.12 -26.14 4.01
C LEU A 762 1.99 -25.13 4.02
N ASN A 763 2.06 -24.14 3.15
CA ASN A 763 0.94 -23.26 2.85
C ASN A 763 0.54 -23.49 1.39
N CYS A 764 -0.66 -24.00 1.19
CA CYS A 764 -1.15 -24.45 -0.10
C CYS A 764 -2.43 -23.69 -0.42
N GLU A 765 -2.63 -23.24 -1.65
CA GLU A 765 -3.97 -22.81 -2.04
C GLU A 765 -4.89 -24.01 -2.01
N LYS A 766 -4.52 -25.08 -2.72
CA LYS A 766 -5.27 -26.35 -2.73
C LYS A 766 -4.40 -27.51 -2.24
N LEU A 767 -4.96 -28.39 -1.41
CA LEU A 767 -4.33 -29.66 -1.02
C LEU A 767 -5.04 -30.82 -1.72
N GLU A 768 -4.30 -31.67 -2.40
CA GLU A 768 -4.84 -32.86 -3.09
C GLU A 768 -4.14 -34.13 -2.60
N ILE A 769 -4.89 -35.09 -2.10
CA ILE A 769 -4.40 -36.41 -1.70
C ILE A 769 -4.90 -37.45 -2.71
N ARG A 770 -3.97 -37.97 -3.52
CA ARG A 770 -4.26 -38.93 -4.59
C ARG A 770 -4.65 -40.30 -4.04
N SER A 771 -5.26 -41.09 -4.91
CA SER A 771 -5.65 -42.48 -4.65
C SER A 771 -4.49 -43.33 -4.17
N ARG A 772 -4.68 -44.17 -3.15
CA ARG A 772 -3.60 -44.95 -2.54
C ARG A 772 -4.09 -46.24 -1.91
N SER A 773 -3.20 -47.23 -1.84
CA SER A 773 -3.43 -48.51 -1.17
C SER A 773 -2.75 -48.63 0.20
N ALA A 774 -1.74 -47.81 0.48
CA ALA A 774 -1.01 -47.79 1.74
C ALA A 774 -1.43 -46.58 2.61
N PRO A 775 -1.44 -46.72 3.96
CA PRO A 775 -1.75 -45.62 4.86
C PRO A 775 -0.82 -44.42 4.69
N LEU A 776 -1.37 -43.22 4.83
CA LEU A 776 -0.61 -41.97 4.79
C LEU A 776 -0.36 -41.44 6.21
N ARG A 777 0.90 -41.10 6.49
CA ARG A 777 1.28 -40.35 7.69
C ARG A 777 1.67 -38.92 7.34
N ILE A 778 0.98 -37.93 7.91
CA ILE A 778 1.33 -36.50 7.77
C ILE A 778 1.81 -35.96 9.12
N ILE A 779 3.02 -35.39 9.14
CA ILE A 779 3.64 -34.77 10.32
C ILE A 779 3.99 -33.31 10.04
N GLY A 780 3.18 -32.39 10.58
CA GLY A 780 3.40 -30.96 10.46
C GLY A 780 2.10 -30.19 10.23
N SER A 781 2.22 -28.94 9.80
CA SER A 781 1.10 -28.02 9.65
C SER A 781 0.87 -27.68 8.20
N ILE A 782 -0.38 -27.78 7.75
CA ILE A 782 -0.78 -27.33 6.42
C ILE A 782 -1.84 -26.23 6.56
N ILE A 783 -1.59 -25.10 5.92
CA ILE A 783 -2.57 -24.02 5.73
C ILE A 783 -3.21 -24.23 4.36
N VAL A 784 -4.53 -24.18 4.29
CA VAL A 784 -5.28 -24.28 3.03
C VAL A 784 -6.20 -23.08 2.83
N SER A 785 -6.14 -22.49 1.64
CA SER A 785 -6.86 -21.26 1.31
C SER A 785 -7.93 -21.40 0.21
N GLN A 786 -7.92 -22.51 -0.52
CA GLN A 786 -8.88 -22.88 -1.59
C GLN A 786 -9.32 -24.35 -1.49
N GLY A 787 -9.13 -24.97 -0.32
CA GLY A 787 -9.75 -26.25 0.03
C GLY A 787 -8.85 -27.48 -0.07
N ILE A 788 -9.46 -28.63 0.20
CA ILE A 788 -8.82 -29.94 0.29
C ILE A 788 -9.63 -30.92 -0.55
N GLU A 789 -8.94 -31.76 -1.32
CA GLU A 789 -9.51 -32.90 -2.02
C GLU A 789 -8.77 -34.17 -1.60
N VAL A 790 -9.54 -35.18 -1.19
CA VAL A 790 -9.00 -36.48 -0.76
C VAL A 790 -9.71 -37.56 -1.55
N ASP A 791 -8.94 -38.38 -2.26
CA ASP A 791 -9.47 -39.51 -3.01
C ASP A 791 -10.13 -40.55 -2.08
N GLU A 792 -11.16 -41.22 -2.58
CA GLU A 792 -11.92 -42.20 -1.81
C GLU A 792 -11.04 -43.37 -1.30
N GLN A 793 -10.09 -43.83 -2.11
CA GLN A 793 -9.21 -44.92 -1.68
C GLN A 793 -8.25 -44.49 -0.58
N ALA A 794 -7.95 -43.19 -0.48
CA ALA A 794 -7.12 -42.67 0.61
C ALA A 794 -7.83 -42.74 1.96
N TYR A 795 -9.15 -42.55 2.03
CA TYR A 795 -9.93 -42.80 3.25
C TYR A 795 -9.93 -44.28 3.65
N LYS A 796 -10.01 -45.18 2.66
CA LYS A 796 -9.97 -46.64 2.88
C LYS A 796 -8.59 -47.11 3.38
N ALA A 797 -7.51 -46.56 2.85
CA ALA A 797 -6.15 -46.86 3.28
C ALA A 797 -5.80 -46.23 4.64
N GLY A 798 -6.42 -45.10 4.98
CA GLY A 798 -6.26 -44.40 6.25
C GLY A 798 -5.21 -43.29 6.21
N ILE A 799 -5.51 -42.18 6.89
CA ILE A 799 -4.64 -41.00 6.98
C ILE A 799 -4.51 -40.59 8.44
N ARG A 800 -3.28 -40.49 8.95
CA ARG A 800 -2.98 -39.99 10.30
C ARG A 800 -2.22 -38.69 10.22
N TRP A 801 -2.78 -37.62 10.78
CA TRP A 801 -2.20 -36.28 10.71
C TRP A 801 -1.95 -35.73 12.11
N SER A 802 -0.70 -35.38 12.40
CA SER A 802 -0.33 -34.71 13.65
C SER A 802 0.65 -33.57 13.38
N THR A 803 0.84 -32.69 14.37
CA THR A 803 1.93 -31.72 14.33
C THR A 803 3.25 -32.36 14.75
N ILE A 804 4.33 -31.59 14.64
CA ILE A 804 5.66 -31.97 15.13
C ILE A 804 5.72 -32.06 16.67
N TYR A 805 4.75 -31.48 17.37
CA TYR A 805 4.68 -31.45 18.83
C TYR A 805 4.00 -32.69 19.42
N HIS A 806 3.33 -33.50 18.58
CA HIS A 806 2.76 -34.75 19.04
C HIS A 806 3.87 -35.71 19.48
N PRO A 807 3.78 -36.36 20.67
CA PRO A 807 4.87 -37.19 21.20
C PRO A 807 5.32 -38.31 20.24
N MET A 808 4.36 -38.96 19.58
CA MET A 808 4.64 -40.02 18.61
C MET A 808 5.31 -39.48 17.33
N ALA A 809 5.00 -38.24 16.95
CA ALA A 809 5.57 -37.64 15.74
C ALA A 809 7.08 -37.42 15.89
N THR A 810 7.56 -36.99 17.07
CA THR A 810 8.99 -36.83 17.32
C THR A 810 9.74 -38.16 17.21
N PHE A 811 9.12 -39.26 17.66
CA PHE A 811 9.69 -40.59 17.50
C PHE A 811 9.75 -41.04 16.03
N GLU A 812 8.65 -40.88 15.29
CA GLU A 812 8.56 -41.20 13.86
C GLU A 812 9.54 -40.37 13.02
N LEU A 813 9.71 -39.08 13.31
CA LEU A 813 10.68 -38.20 12.64
C LEU A 813 12.14 -38.59 12.89
N ARG A 814 12.45 -39.17 14.06
CA ARG A 814 13.78 -39.73 14.35
C ARG A 814 14.02 -41.01 13.54
N GLN A 815 13.04 -41.92 13.53
CA GLN A 815 13.11 -43.16 12.75
C GLN A 815 13.23 -42.91 11.24
N ALA A 816 12.55 -41.87 10.74
CA ALA A 816 12.65 -41.46 9.35
C ALA A 816 13.97 -40.75 9.00
N GLY A 817 14.86 -40.54 9.97
CA GLY A 817 16.13 -39.83 9.76
C GLY A 817 15.96 -38.35 9.43
N ILE A 818 14.80 -37.75 9.71
CA ILE A 818 14.56 -36.31 9.52
C ILE A 818 15.22 -35.52 10.66
N LEU A 819 15.06 -36.00 11.90
CA LEU A 819 15.78 -35.49 13.07
C LEU A 819 17.11 -36.24 13.19
N LYS A 820 18.23 -35.51 13.13
CA LYS A 820 19.59 -36.06 13.24
C LYS A 820 20.41 -35.27 14.26
N GLY A 821 21.28 -35.94 15.00
CA GLY A 821 22.22 -35.31 15.93
C GLY A 821 23.31 -34.50 15.23
N LEU A 822 24.29 -34.02 16.00
CA LEU A 822 25.51 -33.44 15.42
C LEU A 822 26.18 -34.45 14.47
N ASN A 823 26.74 -33.97 13.36
CA ASN A 823 27.40 -34.79 12.33
C ASN A 823 26.50 -35.88 11.71
N ALA A 824 25.18 -35.62 11.61
CA ALA A 824 24.20 -36.53 11.04
C ALA A 824 24.07 -37.88 11.76
N GLN A 825 24.52 -37.96 13.03
CA GLN A 825 24.38 -39.15 13.87
C GLN A 825 22.89 -39.49 14.09
N ASP A 826 22.57 -40.78 14.08
CA ASP A 826 21.21 -41.25 14.32
C ASP A 826 20.77 -40.95 15.76
N CYS A 827 19.68 -40.18 15.89
CA CYS A 827 19.05 -39.82 17.16
C CYS A 827 18.53 -41.03 17.96
N THR A 828 18.41 -42.21 17.36
CA THR A 828 18.08 -43.44 18.08
C THR A 828 19.26 -44.00 18.88
N THR A 829 20.50 -43.66 18.50
CA THR A 829 21.75 -44.21 19.07
C THR A 829 22.41 -43.29 20.10
N ILE A 830 21.89 -42.08 20.30
CA ILE A 830 22.45 -41.08 21.22
C ILE A 830 21.99 -41.36 22.65
N ASN A 831 22.94 -41.42 23.60
CA ASN A 831 22.64 -41.55 25.03
C ASN A 831 21.72 -40.42 25.50
N ARG A 832 20.55 -40.79 26.05
CA ARG A 832 19.55 -39.85 26.54
C ARG A 832 19.80 -39.54 28.01
N TYR A 833 20.32 -38.35 28.29
CA TYR A 833 20.29 -37.81 29.64
C TYR A 833 18.92 -37.15 29.89
N PRO A 834 18.37 -37.23 31.11
CA PRO A 834 17.18 -36.46 31.47
C PRO A 834 17.45 -34.96 31.29
N VAL A 835 16.44 -34.17 30.93
CA VAL A 835 16.55 -32.71 30.74
C VAL A 835 17.06 -32.00 32.00
N TRP A 836 16.87 -32.61 33.18
CA TRP A 836 17.32 -32.13 34.48
C TRP A 836 18.73 -32.59 34.89
N HIS A 837 19.50 -33.21 33.99
CA HIS A 837 20.88 -33.58 34.29
C HIS A 837 21.70 -32.33 34.66
N PRO A 838 22.44 -32.32 35.79
CA PRO A 838 23.02 -31.09 36.33
C PRO A 838 24.21 -30.54 35.53
N TYR A 839 24.89 -31.38 34.73
CA TYR A 839 26.05 -30.97 33.92
C TYR A 839 26.11 -31.71 32.56
N PRO A 840 25.19 -31.47 31.61
CA PRO A 840 25.30 -32.04 30.27
C PRO A 840 26.43 -31.37 29.49
N SER A 841 27.19 -32.13 28.69
CA SER A 841 28.19 -31.51 27.82
C SER A 841 27.53 -30.66 26.74
N MET A 842 28.23 -29.63 26.21
CA MET A 842 27.71 -28.81 25.11
C MET A 842 27.31 -29.63 23.87
N ARG A 843 28.00 -30.75 23.64
CA ARG A 843 27.68 -31.71 22.57
C ARG A 843 26.36 -32.42 22.84
N ASP A 844 26.12 -32.83 24.08
CA ASP A 844 24.88 -33.51 24.48
C ASP A 844 23.69 -32.55 24.45
N VAL A 845 23.85 -31.31 24.89
CA VAL A 845 22.82 -30.27 24.78
C VAL A 845 22.48 -30.01 23.31
N SER A 846 23.48 -29.89 22.44
CA SER A 846 23.26 -29.68 21.01
C SER A 846 22.59 -30.88 20.34
N ASN A 847 22.96 -32.11 20.72
CA ASN A 847 22.30 -33.32 20.27
C ASN A 847 20.84 -33.39 20.75
N LEU A 848 20.58 -33.04 22.01
CA LEU A 848 19.24 -33.01 22.59
C LEU A 848 18.35 -32.01 21.87
N TYR A 849 18.89 -30.85 21.48
CA TYR A 849 18.19 -29.85 20.66
C TYR A 849 17.92 -30.37 19.24
N LYS A 850 18.95 -30.86 18.52
CA LYS A 850 18.83 -31.30 17.12
C LYS A 850 17.99 -32.58 16.94
N CYS A 851 17.96 -33.43 17.95
CA CYS A 851 17.10 -34.63 17.97
C CYS A 851 15.68 -34.36 18.47
N ASN A 852 15.31 -33.11 18.71
CA ASN A 852 13.98 -32.70 19.12
C ASN A 852 13.28 -31.95 17.97
N SER A 853 11.95 -32.04 17.90
CA SER A 853 11.13 -31.28 16.95
C SER A 853 11.28 -29.76 17.07
N ILE A 854 11.76 -29.27 18.23
CA ILE A 854 12.19 -27.88 18.41
C ILE A 854 13.18 -27.42 17.32
N SER A 855 14.08 -28.30 16.85
CA SER A 855 15.02 -27.95 15.78
C SER A 855 14.35 -27.71 14.42
N LEU A 856 13.18 -28.31 14.18
CA LEU A 856 12.38 -28.10 12.98
C LEU A 856 11.57 -26.80 13.08
N ARG A 857 11.01 -26.52 14.27
CA ARG A 857 10.37 -25.24 14.59
C ARG A 857 11.31 -24.07 14.32
N ALA A 858 12.57 -24.15 14.75
CA ALA A 858 13.54 -23.07 14.58
C ALA A 858 13.84 -22.71 13.11
N LYS A 859 13.60 -23.63 12.17
CA LYS A 859 13.83 -23.44 10.73
C LYS A 859 12.60 -22.89 9.98
N ALA A 860 11.48 -22.65 10.67
CA ALA A 860 10.18 -22.42 10.06
C ALA A 860 9.58 -21.03 10.40
N ASP A 861 10.29 -19.96 10.04
CA ASP A 861 9.75 -18.59 10.08
C ASP A 861 9.07 -18.33 8.72
N PRO A 862 7.73 -18.47 8.61
CA PRO A 862 6.75 -17.75 9.42
C PRO A 862 5.78 -18.62 10.25
N PHE A 863 5.93 -19.94 10.27
CA PHE A 863 5.09 -20.84 11.07
C PHE A 863 5.27 -20.69 12.60
N ARG A 864 6.25 -19.89 13.02
CA ARG A 864 6.48 -19.45 14.40
C ARG A 864 5.62 -18.24 14.81
N TRP A 865 4.91 -17.62 13.86
CA TRP A 865 4.03 -16.47 14.17
C TRP A 865 2.85 -16.91 15.01
N THR A 866 2.32 -15.98 15.81
CA THR A 866 1.19 -16.26 16.70
C THR A 866 -0.16 -16.38 15.99
N ALA A 867 -0.23 -15.88 14.77
CA ALA A 867 -1.40 -15.86 13.91
C ALA A 867 -0.97 -15.95 12.44
N VAL A 868 -1.93 -16.16 11.54
CA VAL A 868 -1.67 -16.03 10.10
C VAL A 868 -1.63 -14.57 9.68
N ASP A 869 -2.32 -13.68 10.41
CA ASP A 869 -2.03 -12.24 10.41
C ASP A 869 -0.54 -12.05 10.76
N PRO A 870 0.28 -11.56 9.83
CA PRO A 870 1.71 -11.53 10.01
C PRO A 870 2.09 -10.74 11.27
N ASP A 871 2.90 -11.36 12.14
CA ASP A 871 3.57 -10.61 13.22
C ASP A 871 4.55 -9.59 12.60
N CYS A 872 5.11 -9.92 11.42
CA CYS A 872 5.99 -9.07 10.64
C CYS A 872 5.48 -8.89 9.20
N GLY A 873 5.51 -7.67 8.68
CA GLY A 873 5.12 -7.40 7.30
C GLY A 873 5.65 -6.09 6.78
N LEU A 874 5.54 -5.89 5.47
CA LEU A 874 5.79 -4.58 4.87
C LEU A 874 4.67 -3.62 5.28
N ILE A 875 5.04 -2.39 5.64
CA ILE A 875 4.07 -1.29 5.74
C ILE A 875 3.96 -0.64 4.35
N ASN A 876 2.79 -0.08 4.03
CA ASN A 876 2.65 0.78 2.86
C ASN A 876 3.78 1.82 2.85
N ASN A 877 4.56 1.84 1.77
CA ASN A 877 5.73 2.70 1.64
C ASN A 877 6.83 2.36 2.68
N SER A 878 7.17 1.08 2.90
CA SER A 878 8.40 0.65 3.60
C SER A 878 9.14 -0.43 2.80
N ASN A 879 10.48 -0.36 2.73
CA ASN A 879 11.36 -1.47 2.26
C ASN A 879 11.81 -2.39 3.40
N SER A 880 11.57 -2.00 4.65
CA SER A 880 11.91 -2.83 5.81
C SER A 880 10.69 -3.66 6.20
N THR A 881 10.92 -4.96 6.40
CA THR A 881 9.97 -5.81 7.11
C THR A 881 9.83 -5.25 8.51
N MET A 882 8.64 -4.84 8.90
CA MET A 882 8.40 -4.30 10.22
C MET A 882 7.71 -5.33 11.08
N CYS A 883 8.22 -5.55 12.29
CA CYS A 883 7.70 -6.57 13.19
C CYS A 883 6.96 -5.94 14.35
N LYS A 884 5.84 -6.55 14.73
CA LYS A 884 5.20 -6.36 16.03
C LYS A 884 5.88 -7.28 17.03
N ASN A 885 6.18 -6.77 18.21
CA ASN A 885 6.52 -7.60 19.36
C ASN A 885 5.32 -7.72 20.31
N ARG A 886 4.16 -8.15 19.77
CA ARG A 886 2.88 -8.31 20.48
C ARG A 886 2.45 -9.78 20.47
N LEU A 887 2.03 -10.29 21.62
CA LEU A 887 1.46 -11.63 21.75
C LEU A 887 -0.05 -11.55 21.49
N MET A 888 -0.49 -11.82 20.25
CA MET A 888 -1.90 -11.68 19.86
C MET A 888 -2.75 -12.91 20.21
N ARG A 889 -2.19 -14.10 20.03
CA ARG A 889 -2.88 -15.37 20.29
C ARG A 889 -1.98 -16.26 21.12
N PHE A 890 -2.54 -16.86 22.17
CA PHE A 890 -1.80 -17.71 23.08
C PHE A 890 -2.68 -18.80 23.68
N TYR A 891 -2.03 -19.90 24.05
CA TYR A 891 -2.64 -20.95 24.85
C TYR A 891 -2.40 -20.68 26.32
N VAL A 892 -3.43 -20.91 27.12
CA VAL A 892 -3.35 -20.80 28.58
C VAL A 892 -3.50 -22.20 29.16
N LEU A 893 -2.39 -22.76 29.60
CA LEU A 893 -2.29 -24.07 30.22
C LEU A 893 -2.25 -23.91 31.73
N GLU A 894 -3.21 -24.50 32.43
CA GLU A 894 -3.12 -24.62 33.89
C GLU A 894 -2.13 -25.75 34.23
N VAL A 895 -1.07 -25.39 34.95
CA VAL A 895 0.00 -26.32 35.34
C VAL A 895 -0.36 -27.01 36.64
N SER A 896 -0.89 -26.26 37.60
CA SER A 896 -1.38 -26.79 38.87
C SER A 896 -2.42 -25.86 39.48
N ARG A 897 -3.31 -26.45 40.29
CA ARG A 897 -4.30 -25.74 41.09
C ARG A 897 -4.19 -26.19 42.54
N GLU A 898 -3.96 -25.24 43.42
CA GLU A 898 -3.89 -25.43 44.87
C GLU A 898 -5.12 -24.74 45.47
N SER A 899 -5.91 -25.47 46.25
CA SER A 899 -7.06 -24.90 46.96
C SER A 899 -6.84 -25.06 48.46
N GLY A 900 -6.95 -23.96 49.19
CA GLY A 900 -6.86 -23.96 50.64
C GLY A 900 -8.18 -24.40 51.29
N ILE A 901 -8.57 -25.67 51.15
CA ILE A 901 -9.65 -26.27 51.94
C ILE A 901 -9.24 -27.68 52.36
#